data_AF-A0AAD1E5I7-F1
#
_entry.id   AF-A0AAD1E5I7-F1
#
_cell.length_a   1.000
_cell.length_b   1.000
_cell.length_c   1.000
_cell.angle_alpha   90.00
_cell.angle_beta   90.00
_cell.angle_gamma   90.00
#
_symmetry.space_group_name_H-M   'P 1'
#
loop_
_entity.id
_entity.type
_entity.pdbx_description
1 polymer ?
#
loop_
_entity_poly.entity_id
_entity_poly.type
_entity_poly.pdbx_seq_one_letter_code
_entity_poly.pdbx_strand_id
1 'polypeptide(L)'
;MIFPARALCTRTFGLLFLSLQPLCGAAVFAAGERQHYSIDAGPLDQALSRFGVQAGINMAGSATLTEGKRSQGLQGDFSTEAGLARLLAGTGLGYQRQVDGSFELYRAGGEMVLPSQKVVGEDLEQKEVYSAPRSSLYISGEDMQRFGVISVGDLLKGQPGVQVGDSRNGGGLDVNIRGIQGQSRVAVTVDGSQQALDVYRGYAGTQQRSYIDPDLISDIAIDKGPSLTSSAIGGTVKMRTLGVEDILQDGKNIGLRLKGDLWNNGIAPASRDSHSMTEELFSEPHQSRGGLFGSKAESGSAAFAYSHEFFDVVAAYAHRNQGNYFAGKKGQDRYRTYDRYGGEEMTVATTYNAGEEVLNSSSQTESFLLKTTLRPADGHSFDLGYRRYDGRIGEIMPSDIFRFGTGGIYQYPLGHTKIDTYTARYHYLPDGNPLVDLTASLWMTDAQTSQLTSVAAPASQAYRSDRSWSRQADRRIGGDLANTSHMQSDYGDFKLDLGGSFQVEDLRPQKSVVTTQHDINANRMLREGERQEFSLNGKLEYKPIDSLTLWGGGRYTYYRTQDKVAHATARREERDLRYLSVSNEQSYGNMMWFPDSNGQYTDATDPRLNNGIVFKNTNYPFEGIRYNDFGATDSRVYPSEVGEVVSGYDYSGKNRNSGGAFAPAFGINLEVAPDTFVYASYTQGLRMPSLFETSQGVLQTMPGKGLKPERSSSWEIGASTLHKGLLLDNDSAAIKLAYFNNSIKNYITRYYDPSPGLMGLMRFSNTDSYKTSGLELQSHYDAGRVFADFSSTYYLKTETCDSAFAARLRASSNRYRDLSNTPDCTPGSFMGSYSNTQNPPRFSANLTSGLRFFDQALTLGGRATYSSGPTVKADENWQTGATTPQLVYREVALFDLFLNYKLKEHTQLSVSLQNLTDRYYLDPLAQSFMPAPGRTLRVGVVTKF
;
A
#
# COMPACT_ATOMS: atom_id res chain seq x y z
N MET A 1 -49.50 19.45 0.35
CA MET A 1 -50.53 19.17 1.37
C MET A 1 -49.85 19.05 2.73
N ILE A 2 -50.61 19.41 3.76
CA ILE A 2 -50.24 19.75 5.14
C ILE A 2 -49.74 18.53 5.96
N PHE A 3 -48.79 18.79 6.87
CA PHE A 3 -48.24 17.90 7.93
C PHE A 3 -49.32 17.30 8.87
N PRO A 4 -49.07 16.14 9.54
CA PRO A 4 -48.22 16.04 10.76
C PRO A 4 -47.35 14.74 10.81
N ALA A 5 -46.16 14.61 11.40
CA ALA A 5 -45.57 15.02 12.68
C ALA A 5 -46.07 14.25 13.94
N ARG A 6 -45.47 13.08 14.24
CA ARG A 6 -44.91 12.64 15.56
C ARG A 6 -44.83 11.09 15.67
N ALA A 7 -43.82 10.65 16.43
CA ALA A 7 -43.59 9.31 16.98
C ALA A 7 -42.96 8.25 16.05
N LEU A 8 -41.62 8.23 15.97
CA LEU A 8 -40.78 7.02 16.12
C LEU A 8 -39.28 7.40 16.03
N CYS A 9 -38.80 8.24 16.95
CA CYS A 9 -37.38 8.57 17.05
C CYS A 9 -36.99 8.68 18.53
N THR A 10 -37.02 7.56 19.25
CA THR A 10 -36.37 7.37 20.56
C THR A 10 -36.70 5.96 21.06
N ARG A 11 -35.81 4.98 20.82
CA ARG A 11 -35.61 3.75 21.64
C ARG A 11 -34.64 2.76 20.97
N THR A 12 -33.36 3.14 20.81
CA THR A 12 -32.24 2.17 20.68
C THR A 12 -30.84 2.79 20.84
N PHE A 13 -30.71 3.90 21.60
CA PHE A 13 -29.41 4.55 21.83
C PHE A 13 -29.07 4.81 23.31
N GLY A 14 -29.69 4.07 24.23
CA GLY A 14 -29.41 4.16 25.66
C GLY A 14 -29.40 2.79 26.30
N LEU A 15 -28.25 2.11 26.28
CA LEU A 15 -27.98 0.93 27.10
C LEU A 15 -26.46 0.59 27.22
N LEU A 16 -25.57 1.54 26.96
CA LEU A 16 -24.11 1.33 27.09
C LEU A 16 -23.40 2.35 28.02
N PHE A 17 -24.14 3.11 28.84
CA PHE A 17 -23.55 4.17 29.67
C PHE A 17 -24.08 4.27 31.12
N LEU A 18 -24.65 3.21 31.70
CA LEU A 18 -25.18 3.27 33.07
C LEU A 18 -24.83 2.01 33.88
N SER A 19 -23.56 1.88 34.29
CA SER A 19 -23.17 1.26 35.57
C SER A 19 -21.68 1.49 35.86
N LEU A 20 -21.32 2.71 36.22
CA LEU A 20 -20.15 2.98 37.06
C LEU A 20 -20.59 3.98 38.12
N GLN A 21 -21.07 3.45 39.24
CA GLN A 21 -21.15 4.26 40.47
C GLN A 21 -19.72 4.42 41.01
N PRO A 22 -19.33 5.62 41.45
CA PRO A 22 -18.05 5.83 42.10
C PRO A 22 -18.12 5.26 43.52
N LEU A 23 -17.38 4.19 43.77
CA LEU A 23 -16.95 3.87 45.13
C LEU A 23 -15.87 4.90 45.50
N CYS A 24 -16.33 6.03 46.07
CA CYS A 24 -15.48 6.96 46.80
C CYS A 24 -14.94 6.25 48.06
N GLY A 25 -13.86 5.50 47.90
CA GLY A 25 -12.91 5.26 48.97
C GLY A 25 -11.95 6.44 48.99
N ALA A 26 -11.84 7.13 50.12
CA ALA A 26 -10.81 8.15 50.32
C ALA A 26 -9.43 7.49 50.19
N ALA A 27 -8.85 7.55 49.00
CA ALA A 27 -7.44 7.30 48.80
C ALA A 27 -6.69 8.50 49.37
N VAL A 28 -5.99 8.25 50.47
CA VAL A 28 -5.00 9.18 50.99
C VAL A 28 -3.94 9.34 49.89
N PHE A 29 -3.88 10.52 49.27
CA PHE A 29 -2.80 10.89 48.38
C PHE A 29 -1.50 10.83 49.17
N ALA A 30 -0.59 9.92 48.79
CA ALA A 30 0.79 10.02 49.19
C ALA A 30 1.37 11.24 48.47
N ALA A 31 1.50 12.35 49.19
CA ALA A 31 2.35 13.44 48.76
C ALA A 31 3.74 12.85 48.50
N GLY A 32 4.32 13.10 47.32
CA GLY A 32 5.66 12.64 46.97
C GLY A 32 6.62 12.91 48.14
N GLU A 33 7.29 11.86 48.59
CA GLU A 33 8.09 11.84 49.81
C GLU A 33 9.14 12.97 49.74
N ARG A 34 8.94 14.02 50.54
CA ARG A 34 9.87 15.15 50.58
C ARG A 34 11.08 14.74 51.40
N GLN A 35 12.24 14.77 50.79
CA GLN A 35 13.51 14.47 51.44
C GLN A 35 14.28 15.77 51.68
N HIS A 36 14.98 15.84 52.80
CA HIS A 36 15.82 16.98 53.14
C HIS A 36 17.13 16.91 52.35
N TYR A 37 17.38 17.88 51.49
CA TYR A 37 18.62 17.98 50.71
C TYR A 37 19.52 19.07 51.28
N SER A 38 20.82 18.76 51.36
CA SER A 38 21.86 19.74 51.71
C SER A 38 23.02 19.58 50.72
N ILE A 39 22.99 20.41 49.69
CA ILE A 39 23.92 20.42 48.57
C ILE A 39 24.41 21.85 48.38
N ASP A 40 25.71 22.04 48.59
CA ASP A 40 26.34 23.35 48.44
C ASP A 40 26.33 23.83 46.99
N ALA A 41 26.33 25.15 46.80
CA ALA A 41 26.54 25.76 45.50
C ALA A 41 27.96 25.46 44.99
N GLY A 42 28.10 25.14 43.70
CA GLY A 42 29.37 24.66 43.16
C GLY A 42 29.30 24.27 41.69
N PRO A 43 30.35 23.60 41.16
CA PRO A 43 30.32 22.96 39.84
C PRO A 43 29.09 22.04 39.70
N LEU A 44 28.39 22.14 38.56
CA LEU A 44 27.10 21.49 38.37
C LEU A 44 27.20 19.97 38.40
N ASP A 45 28.26 19.41 37.82
CA ASP A 45 28.61 17.99 37.84
C ASP A 45 28.69 17.44 39.28
N GLN A 46 29.37 18.17 40.18
CA GLN A 46 29.52 17.78 41.58
C GLN A 46 28.21 17.90 42.36
N ALA A 47 27.44 18.96 42.10
CA ALA A 47 26.14 19.17 42.75
C ALA A 47 25.12 18.08 42.34
N LEU A 48 25.09 17.72 41.05
CA LEU A 48 24.25 16.64 40.54
C LEU A 48 24.73 15.28 41.05
N SER A 49 26.04 15.00 41.07
CA SER A 49 26.55 13.75 41.63
C SER A 49 26.13 13.54 43.10
N ARG A 50 26.24 14.59 43.94
CA ARG A 50 25.78 14.55 45.35
C ARG A 50 24.26 14.40 45.45
N PHE A 51 23.51 15.07 44.58
CA PHE A 51 22.06 14.95 44.52
C PHE A 51 21.62 13.53 44.16
N GLY A 52 22.24 12.91 43.15
CA GLY A 52 21.93 11.54 42.73
C GLY A 52 22.11 10.53 43.86
N VAL A 53 23.19 10.69 44.64
CA VAL A 53 23.45 9.85 45.83
C VAL A 53 22.42 10.08 46.94
N GLN A 54 22.04 11.33 47.23
CA GLN A 54 21.05 11.63 48.28
C GLN A 54 19.62 11.23 47.88
N ALA A 55 19.24 11.39 46.61
CA ALA A 55 17.90 11.13 46.10
C ALA A 55 17.69 9.67 45.63
N GLY A 56 18.75 8.85 45.60
CA GLY A 56 18.69 7.48 45.12
C GLY A 56 18.40 7.35 43.62
N ILE A 57 18.80 8.34 42.81
CA ILE A 57 18.57 8.36 41.36
C ILE A 57 19.88 8.22 40.59
N ASN A 58 19.83 7.47 39.49
CA ASN A 58 20.92 7.46 38.51
C ASN A 58 20.69 8.59 37.50
N MET A 59 21.73 9.39 37.26
CA MET A 59 21.72 10.44 36.25
C MET A 59 22.66 10.08 35.12
N ALA A 60 22.12 9.97 33.90
CA ALA A 60 22.89 9.81 32.68
C ALA A 60 23.01 11.18 32.00
N GLY A 61 24.22 11.71 31.90
CA GLY A 61 24.42 13.02 31.28
C GLY A 61 25.89 13.23 30.97
N SER A 62 26.20 13.53 29.71
CA SER A 62 27.56 13.72 29.24
C SER A 62 28.29 14.77 30.09
N ALA A 63 29.50 14.46 30.55
CA ALA A 63 30.37 15.41 31.25
C ALA A 63 30.52 16.73 30.49
N THR A 64 30.35 16.71 29.15
CA THR A 64 30.37 17.88 28.27
C THR A 64 29.17 18.83 28.43
N LEU A 65 28.01 18.36 28.92
CA LEU A 65 26.84 19.22 29.13
C LEU A 65 26.95 20.02 30.43
N THR A 66 27.58 19.45 31.46
CA THR A 66 27.77 20.06 32.78
C THR A 66 29.06 20.86 32.90
N GLU A 67 29.99 20.72 31.95
CA GLU A 67 31.29 21.40 31.94
C GLU A 67 31.13 22.93 32.00
N GLY A 68 31.85 23.57 32.92
CA GLY A 68 31.84 25.02 33.12
C GLY A 68 30.54 25.61 33.71
N LYS A 69 29.49 24.81 33.94
CA LYS A 69 28.23 25.26 34.55
C LYS A 69 28.28 25.16 36.08
N ARG A 70 27.52 26.02 36.77
CA ARG A 70 27.45 26.06 38.24
C ARG A 70 26.02 25.93 38.72
N SER A 71 25.82 25.15 39.78
CA SER A 71 24.55 25.06 40.50
C SER A 71 24.49 26.07 41.65
N GLN A 72 23.28 26.56 41.94
CA GLN A 72 23.02 27.38 43.13
C GLN A 72 22.93 26.55 44.43
N GLY A 73 23.04 25.22 44.34
CA GLY A 73 22.86 24.32 45.48
C GLY A 73 21.39 24.10 45.83
N LEU A 74 21.15 23.24 46.81
CA LEU A 74 19.82 22.85 47.28
C LEU A 74 19.84 22.68 48.80
N GLN A 75 18.99 23.43 49.50
CA GLN A 75 18.86 23.42 50.96
C GLN A 75 17.37 23.41 51.33
N GLY A 76 16.91 22.35 52.00
CA GLY A 76 15.52 22.21 52.46
C GLY A 76 14.84 20.93 51.96
N ASP A 77 13.55 20.82 52.24
CA ASP A 77 12.75 19.63 51.91
C ASP A 77 12.13 19.76 50.52
N PHE A 78 12.56 18.91 49.60
CA PHE A 78 12.08 18.89 48.21
C PHE A 78 11.66 17.48 47.80
N SER A 79 10.77 17.38 46.79
CA SER A 79 10.69 16.16 46.00
C SER A 79 11.90 16.07 45.06
N THR A 80 12.22 14.88 44.57
CA THR A 80 13.35 14.66 43.68
C THR A 80 13.30 15.55 42.43
N GLU A 81 12.13 15.67 41.79
CA GLU A 81 11.92 16.49 40.60
C GLU A 81 12.06 18.00 40.91
N ALA A 82 11.55 18.45 42.06
CA ALA A 82 11.66 19.85 42.48
C ALA A 82 13.10 20.22 42.86
N GLY A 83 13.82 19.30 43.50
CA GLY A 83 15.23 19.44 43.83
C GLY A 83 16.12 19.52 42.60
N LEU A 84 15.90 18.62 41.63
CA LEU A 84 16.65 18.60 40.38
C LEU A 84 16.40 19.85 39.53
N ALA A 85 15.13 20.29 39.42
CA ALA A 85 14.78 21.54 38.74
C ALA A 85 15.49 22.75 39.36
N ARG A 86 15.60 22.79 40.69
CA ARG A 86 16.27 23.88 41.40
C ARG A 86 17.78 23.86 41.20
N LEU A 87 18.40 22.68 41.16
CA LEU A 87 19.84 22.54 40.91
C LEU A 87 20.24 22.94 39.48
N LEU A 88 19.34 22.73 38.51
CA LEU A 88 19.55 23.07 37.10
C LEU A 88 19.12 24.51 36.74
N ALA A 89 18.46 25.22 37.65
CA ALA A 89 17.98 26.57 37.41
C ALA A 89 19.14 27.52 37.04
N GLY A 90 19.00 28.24 35.93
CA GLY A 90 20.01 29.18 35.42
C GLY A 90 21.19 28.53 34.68
N THR A 91 21.18 27.20 34.50
CA THR A 91 22.25 26.48 33.79
C THR A 91 21.98 26.31 32.30
N GLY A 92 20.75 26.57 31.83
CA GLY A 92 20.32 26.29 30.46
C GLY A 92 20.23 24.80 30.16
N LEU A 93 20.11 23.95 31.19
CA LEU A 93 19.86 22.52 31.08
C LEU A 93 18.47 22.17 31.64
N GLY A 94 17.81 21.21 31.01
CA GLY A 94 16.60 20.54 31.49
C GLY A 94 16.90 19.07 31.79
N TYR A 95 15.90 18.36 32.30
CA TYR A 95 15.99 16.93 32.57
C TYR A 95 14.75 16.18 32.08
N GLN A 96 14.93 14.92 31.69
CA GLN A 96 13.85 14.01 31.35
C GLN A 96 14.00 12.72 32.16
N ARG A 97 12.90 12.23 32.74
CA ARG A 97 12.89 10.95 33.44
C ARG A 97 12.70 9.81 32.42
N GLN A 98 13.58 8.82 32.49
CA GLN A 98 13.55 7.62 31.65
C GLN A 98 12.65 6.54 32.26
N VAL A 99 12.26 5.56 31.44
CA VAL A 99 11.33 4.47 31.81
C VAL A 99 11.86 3.60 32.96
N ASP A 100 13.18 3.49 33.10
CA ASP A 100 13.87 2.77 34.18
C ASP A 100 13.97 3.58 35.49
N GLY A 101 13.47 4.82 35.51
CA GLY A 101 13.53 5.73 36.65
C GLY A 101 14.80 6.59 36.73
N SER A 102 15.73 6.47 35.78
CA SER A 102 16.90 7.35 35.67
C SER A 102 16.53 8.73 35.10
N PHE A 103 17.43 9.70 35.24
CA PHE A 103 17.23 11.08 34.75
C PHE A 103 18.32 11.45 33.75
N GLU A 104 17.91 11.92 32.57
CA GLU A 104 18.82 12.37 31.49
C GLU A 104 18.82 13.90 31.35
N LEU A 105 20.00 14.50 31.20
CA LEU A 105 20.16 15.95 31.01
C LEU A 105 20.14 16.35 29.53
N TYR A 106 19.42 17.41 29.20
CA TYR A 106 19.41 18.04 27.87
C TYR A 106 19.57 19.56 27.97
N ARG A 107 19.87 20.27 26.88
CA ARG A 107 19.91 21.75 26.88
C ARG A 107 18.49 22.32 26.83
N ALA A 108 18.07 23.02 27.88
CA ALA A 108 16.78 23.71 27.92
C ALA A 108 16.87 24.99 27.08
N GLY A 109 16.10 25.05 25.98
CA GLY A 109 16.08 26.15 25.02
C GLY A 109 16.50 25.76 23.59
N GLY A 110 16.90 24.52 23.36
CA GLY A 110 16.84 23.92 22.02
C GLY A 110 15.56 23.10 21.94
N GLU A 111 14.58 23.54 21.16
CA GLU A 111 13.57 22.61 20.68
C GLU A 111 14.29 21.39 20.09
N MET A 112 13.83 20.21 20.49
CA MET A 112 14.28 18.93 19.99
C MET A 112 13.87 18.85 18.52
N VAL A 113 14.67 19.43 17.63
CA VAL A 113 14.59 19.14 16.20
C VAL A 113 15.31 17.81 16.02
N LEU A 114 14.52 16.74 15.91
CA LEU A 114 15.07 15.47 15.46
C LEU A 114 15.28 15.55 13.95
N PRO A 115 16.50 15.31 13.46
CA PRO A 115 16.71 14.96 12.07
C PRO A 115 15.95 13.65 11.81
N SER A 116 15.16 13.60 10.74
CA SER A 116 14.54 12.36 10.31
C SER A 116 15.63 11.44 9.73
N GLN A 117 16.32 10.72 10.61
CA GLN A 117 17.00 9.42 10.47
C GLN A 117 18.21 9.31 11.43
N LYS A 118 17.89 9.33 12.72
CA LYS A 118 18.59 8.53 13.75
C LYS A 118 17.62 8.37 14.91
N VAL A 119 16.69 7.42 14.80
CA VAL A 119 15.56 7.30 15.73
C VAL A 119 15.98 6.47 16.93
N VAL A 120 16.28 7.15 18.04
CA VAL A 120 16.17 6.58 19.38
C VAL A 120 14.81 7.03 19.93
N GLY A 121 13.82 6.13 19.93
CA GLY A 121 12.57 6.25 20.71
C GLY A 121 11.26 6.21 19.89
N GLU A 122 10.46 5.16 20.09
CA GLU A 122 9.07 5.03 19.59
C GLU A 122 8.17 6.21 20.05
N ASP A 123 8.43 6.78 21.22
CA ASP A 123 7.66 7.90 21.81
C ASP A 123 7.69 9.19 20.98
N LEU A 124 8.79 9.44 20.26
CA LEU A 124 8.98 10.68 19.50
C LEU A 124 8.17 10.68 18.20
N GLU A 125 8.16 9.56 17.48
CA GLU A 125 7.32 9.40 16.28
C GLU A 125 5.83 9.38 16.63
N GLN A 126 5.46 8.76 17.76
CA GLN A 126 4.09 8.79 18.24
C GLN A 126 3.65 10.21 18.64
N LYS A 127 4.52 11.02 19.25
CA LYS A 127 4.25 12.44 19.52
C LYS A 127 4.07 13.24 18.24
N GLU A 128 4.87 12.98 17.20
CA GLU A 128 4.78 13.69 15.91
C GLU A 128 3.40 13.51 15.25
N VAL A 129 2.76 12.33 15.40
CA VAL A 129 1.40 12.08 14.89
C VAL A 129 0.41 13.14 15.38
N TYR A 130 0.55 13.61 16.62
CA TYR A 130 -0.36 14.58 17.24
C TYR A 130 0.14 16.02 17.14
N SER A 131 1.44 16.29 17.06
CA SER A 131 1.96 17.66 16.99
C SER A 131 2.13 18.21 15.56
N ALA A 132 2.34 17.35 14.55
CA ALA A 132 2.59 17.82 13.19
C ALA A 132 1.33 18.41 12.52
N PRO A 133 1.46 19.46 11.69
CA PRO A 133 0.34 20.13 11.00
C PRO A 133 -0.14 19.36 9.75
N ARG A 134 -0.28 18.04 9.87
CA ARG A 134 -0.69 17.10 8.83
C ARG A 134 -1.24 15.83 9.46
N SER A 135 -2.08 15.10 8.74
CA SER A 135 -2.55 13.79 9.15
C SER A 135 -1.51 12.72 8.82
N SER A 136 -0.97 12.10 9.86
CA SER A 136 -0.05 10.96 9.77
C SER A 136 -0.51 9.82 10.68
N LEU A 137 0.17 8.68 10.57
CA LEU A 137 0.05 7.51 11.44
C LEU A 137 1.44 6.92 11.68
N TYR A 138 1.63 6.33 12.85
CA TYR A 138 2.79 5.52 13.20
C TYR A 138 2.30 4.17 13.73
N ILE A 139 2.90 3.08 13.26
CA ILE A 139 2.60 1.71 13.69
C ILE A 139 3.91 1.10 14.16
N SER A 140 4.03 0.86 15.46
CA SER A 140 5.23 0.31 16.07
C SER A 140 5.36 -1.20 15.85
N GLY A 141 6.56 -1.73 16.13
CA GLY A 141 6.82 -3.16 16.14
C GLY A 141 5.97 -3.90 17.17
N GLU A 142 5.70 -3.28 18.32
CA GLU A 142 4.81 -3.82 19.34
C GLU A 142 3.37 -3.94 18.82
N ASP A 143 2.84 -2.87 18.21
CA ASP A 143 1.47 -2.84 17.68
C ASP A 143 1.24 -3.91 16.62
N MET A 144 2.19 -4.09 15.70
CA MET A 144 2.14 -5.15 14.70
C MET A 144 2.14 -6.55 15.35
N GLN A 145 2.89 -6.74 16.45
CA GLN A 145 3.01 -8.01 17.14
C GLN A 145 1.80 -8.35 18.02
N ARG A 146 1.05 -7.36 18.54
CA ARG A 146 -0.15 -7.58 19.38
C ARG A 146 -1.11 -8.59 18.75
N PHE A 147 -1.43 -8.45 17.47
CA PHE A 147 -2.34 -9.38 16.78
C PHE A 147 -1.60 -10.41 15.92
N GLY A 148 -0.32 -10.17 15.63
CA GLY A 148 0.44 -10.91 14.64
C GLY A 148 -0.08 -10.67 13.22
N VAL A 149 0.82 -10.76 12.24
CA VAL A 149 0.49 -10.55 10.83
C VAL A 149 0.40 -11.92 10.15
N ILE A 150 -0.82 -12.33 9.79
CA ILE A 150 -1.07 -13.61 9.11
C ILE A 150 -0.81 -13.44 7.60
N SER A 151 -1.44 -12.43 7.01
CA SER A 151 -1.24 -12.01 5.62
C SER A 151 -0.69 -10.59 5.58
N VAL A 152 0.13 -10.31 4.57
CA VAL A 152 0.65 -8.96 4.30
C VAL A 152 -0.49 -7.93 4.20
N GLY A 153 -1.65 -8.31 3.66
CA GLY A 153 -2.81 -7.43 3.52
C GLY A 153 -3.41 -6.94 4.84
N ASP A 154 -3.07 -7.58 5.97
CA ASP A 154 -3.55 -7.19 7.30
C ASP A 154 -2.62 -6.19 8.01
N LEU A 155 -1.44 -5.87 7.45
CA LEU A 155 -0.47 -4.94 8.04
C LEU A 155 -1.07 -3.57 8.38
N LEU A 156 -1.95 -3.06 7.50
CA LEU A 156 -2.55 -1.73 7.63
C LEU A 156 -4.00 -1.80 8.14
N LYS A 157 -4.43 -2.95 8.67
CA LYS A 157 -5.81 -3.16 9.12
C LYS A 157 -6.12 -2.30 10.35
N GLY A 158 -7.25 -1.60 10.30
CA GLY A 158 -7.73 -0.77 11.40
C GLY A 158 -7.19 0.66 11.40
N GLN A 159 -6.40 1.03 10.38
CA GLN A 159 -5.85 2.37 10.24
C GLN A 159 -6.85 3.35 9.61
N PRO A 160 -7.06 4.55 10.18
CA PRO A 160 -8.08 5.49 9.72
C PRO A 160 -7.72 6.04 8.33
N GLY A 161 -8.67 5.98 7.40
CA GLY A 161 -8.50 6.51 6.04
C GLY A 161 -7.54 5.69 5.17
N VAL A 162 -7.09 4.52 5.64
CA VAL A 162 -6.16 3.62 4.94
C VAL A 162 -6.81 2.26 4.74
N GLN A 163 -6.82 1.77 3.51
CA GLN A 163 -7.30 0.44 3.14
C GLN A 163 -6.29 -0.26 2.22
N VAL A 164 -6.39 -1.59 2.11
CA VAL A 164 -5.60 -2.39 1.16
C VAL A 164 -6.57 -3.01 0.14
N GLY A 165 -6.38 -2.68 -1.13
CA GLY A 165 -7.17 -3.21 -2.25
C GLY A 165 -6.88 -4.68 -2.52
N ASP A 166 -7.94 -5.47 -2.73
CA ASP A 166 -7.90 -6.90 -3.11
C ASP A 166 -6.90 -7.74 -2.28
N SER A 167 -6.86 -7.51 -0.98
CA SER A 167 -5.87 -8.04 -0.01
C SER A 167 -5.73 -9.57 0.05
N ARG A 168 -6.66 -10.31 -0.56
CA ARG A 168 -6.73 -11.78 -0.50
C ARG A 168 -6.30 -12.48 -1.79
N ASN A 169 -5.86 -11.74 -2.80
CA ASN A 169 -5.50 -12.29 -4.09
C ASN A 169 -4.12 -11.78 -4.53
N GLY A 170 -3.19 -12.68 -4.82
CA GLY A 170 -1.88 -12.32 -5.37
C GLY A 170 -0.87 -11.71 -4.36
N GLY A 171 -1.19 -11.68 -3.06
CA GLY A 171 -0.21 -11.57 -1.96
C GLY A 171 0.66 -10.31 -1.91
N GLY A 172 0.22 -9.20 -2.50
CA GLY A 172 0.90 -7.90 -2.42
C GLY A 172 0.00 -6.79 -1.86
N LEU A 173 0.61 -5.68 -1.46
CA LEU A 173 -0.08 -4.50 -0.93
C LEU A 173 -0.40 -3.49 -2.04
N ASP A 174 -1.69 -3.22 -2.28
CA ASP A 174 -2.16 -2.07 -3.07
C ASP A 174 -2.90 -1.11 -2.13
N VAL A 175 -2.23 -0.03 -1.71
CA VAL A 175 -2.72 0.83 -0.64
C VAL A 175 -3.62 1.94 -1.18
N ASN A 176 -4.76 2.11 -0.51
CA ASN A 176 -5.69 3.22 -0.71
C ASN A 176 -5.60 4.18 0.47
N ILE A 177 -5.35 5.46 0.20
CA ILE A 177 -5.42 6.52 1.20
C ILE A 177 -6.46 7.53 0.75
N ARG A 178 -7.48 7.79 1.58
CA ARG A 178 -8.53 8.78 1.31
C ARG A 178 -9.27 8.59 -0.03
N GLY A 179 -9.39 7.35 -0.52
CA GLY A 179 -10.02 7.01 -1.81
C GLY A 179 -9.08 7.08 -3.02
N ILE A 180 -7.79 7.33 -2.80
CA ILE A 180 -6.76 7.46 -3.83
C ILE A 180 -5.88 6.20 -3.82
N GLN A 181 -5.77 5.51 -4.97
CA GLN A 181 -5.06 4.23 -5.11
C GLN A 181 -4.47 4.02 -6.52
N GLY A 182 -3.46 3.15 -6.64
CA GLY A 182 -2.91 2.64 -7.91
C GLY A 182 -2.01 3.62 -8.68
N GLN A 183 -1.25 3.10 -9.65
CA GLN A 183 -0.43 3.85 -10.62
C GLN A 183 0.52 4.89 -9.99
N SER A 184 1.10 4.56 -8.83
CA SER A 184 2.00 5.37 -8.01
C SER A 184 1.33 6.56 -7.31
N ARG A 185 0.00 6.54 -7.14
CA ARG A 185 -0.69 7.57 -6.35
C ARG A 185 -0.40 7.48 -4.86
N VAL A 186 -0.17 6.26 -4.34
CA VAL A 186 0.33 6.03 -2.98
C VAL A 186 1.68 5.35 -3.12
N ALA A 187 2.74 5.94 -2.56
CA ALA A 187 4.06 5.33 -2.59
C ALA A 187 4.26 4.45 -1.35
N VAL A 188 4.54 3.18 -1.56
CA VAL A 188 5.04 2.29 -0.51
C VAL A 188 6.55 2.21 -0.65
N THR A 189 7.29 2.67 0.36
CA THR A 189 8.75 2.60 0.41
C THR A 189 9.21 1.71 1.54
N VAL A 190 10.33 1.02 1.33
CA VAL A 190 10.99 0.24 2.39
C VAL A 190 12.46 0.66 2.45
N ASP A 191 12.87 1.22 3.58
CA ASP A 191 14.15 1.89 3.78
C ASP A 191 14.43 3.01 2.74
N GLY A 192 13.37 3.63 2.22
CA GLY A 192 13.43 4.71 1.21
C GLY A 192 13.36 4.23 -0.25
N SER A 193 13.61 2.93 -0.50
CA SER A 193 13.52 2.34 -1.85
C SER A 193 12.07 2.00 -2.26
N GLN A 194 11.76 2.05 -3.56
CA GLN A 194 10.46 1.62 -4.10
C GLN A 194 10.56 0.29 -4.85
N GLN A 195 9.51 -0.52 -4.73
CA GLN A 195 9.41 -1.86 -5.34
C GLN A 195 8.00 -2.23 -5.82
N ALA A 196 7.11 -1.25 -5.94
CA ALA A 196 5.73 -1.48 -6.35
C ALA A 196 5.65 -1.88 -7.84
N LEU A 197 4.80 -2.85 -8.19
CA LEU A 197 4.64 -3.36 -9.56
C LEU A 197 3.19 -3.28 -10.01
N ASP A 198 2.94 -2.80 -11.23
CA ASP A 198 1.59 -2.78 -11.81
C ASP A 198 1.23 -4.17 -12.37
N VAL A 199 0.17 -4.78 -11.81
CA VAL A 199 -0.37 -6.08 -12.19
C VAL A 199 -1.77 -5.90 -12.76
N TYR A 200 -2.00 -6.41 -13.97
CA TYR A 200 -3.33 -6.38 -14.56
C TYR A 200 -4.27 -7.44 -13.98
N ARG A 201 -5.56 -7.10 -13.86
CA ARG A 201 -6.59 -7.89 -13.17
C ARG A 201 -7.82 -8.14 -14.04
N GLY A 202 -7.64 -8.25 -15.35
CA GLY A 202 -8.76 -8.49 -16.26
C GLY A 202 -9.69 -7.29 -16.34
N TYR A 203 -10.98 -7.60 -16.45
CA TYR A 203 -12.00 -6.56 -16.35
C TYR A 203 -12.02 -5.86 -15.00
N ALA A 204 -11.54 -6.45 -13.90
CA ALA A 204 -11.48 -5.75 -12.62
C ALA A 204 -10.43 -4.62 -12.58
N GLY A 205 -9.56 -4.54 -13.59
CA GLY A 205 -8.70 -3.41 -13.82
C GLY A 205 -7.22 -3.69 -13.58
N THR A 206 -6.58 -2.92 -12.71
CA THR A 206 -5.14 -3.04 -12.40
C THR A 206 -4.91 -2.75 -10.93
N GLN A 207 -3.85 -3.33 -10.38
CA GLN A 207 -3.39 -3.12 -9.00
C GLN A 207 -1.92 -2.78 -9.01
N GLN A 208 -1.51 -1.87 -8.14
CA GLN A 208 -0.10 -1.60 -7.92
C GLN A 208 0.34 -2.29 -6.62
N ARG A 209 1.04 -3.42 -6.74
CA ARG A 209 1.37 -4.27 -5.60
C ARG A 209 2.81 -4.07 -5.12
N SER A 210 2.97 -3.91 -3.82
CA SER A 210 4.25 -3.98 -3.13
C SER A 210 4.35 -5.30 -2.36
N TYR A 211 5.42 -6.06 -2.59
CA TYR A 211 5.65 -7.36 -1.96
C TYR A 211 6.66 -7.24 -0.83
N ILE A 212 6.22 -7.52 0.39
CA ILE A 212 6.98 -7.28 1.62
C ILE A 212 6.74 -8.47 2.55
N ASP A 213 7.78 -8.85 3.29
CA ASP A 213 7.67 -9.79 4.39
C ASP A 213 7.48 -9.05 5.72
N PRO A 214 6.32 -9.19 6.38
CA PRO A 214 6.03 -8.53 7.65
C PRO A 214 7.07 -8.79 8.76
N ASP A 215 7.74 -9.94 8.78
CA ASP A 215 8.65 -10.29 9.87
C ASP A 215 9.99 -9.56 9.83
N LEU A 216 10.31 -8.94 8.69
CA LEU A 216 11.50 -8.13 8.48
C LEU A 216 11.24 -6.62 8.66
N ILE A 217 10.00 -6.22 8.93
CA ILE A 217 9.61 -4.83 9.17
C ILE A 217 9.66 -4.55 10.67
N SER A 218 10.30 -3.43 11.03
CA SER A 218 10.36 -2.90 12.39
C SER A 218 9.13 -2.03 12.68
N ASP A 219 8.86 -1.05 11.81
CA ASP A 219 7.79 -0.07 11.98
C ASP A 219 7.30 0.48 10.63
N ILE A 220 6.16 1.18 10.70
CA ILE A 220 5.48 1.76 9.54
C ILE A 220 5.01 3.18 9.90
N ALA A 221 5.43 4.16 9.10
CA ALA A 221 4.90 5.52 9.13
C ALA A 221 4.04 5.79 7.87
N ILE A 222 2.88 6.42 8.04
CA ILE A 222 1.98 6.77 6.93
C ILE A 222 1.74 8.28 6.94
N ASP A 223 2.09 8.94 5.84
CA ASP A 223 1.76 10.33 5.57
C ASP A 223 0.57 10.38 4.60
N LYS A 224 -0.50 11.11 4.95
CA LYS A 224 -1.71 11.19 4.13
C LYS A 224 -1.74 12.47 3.30
N GLY A 225 -2.09 12.34 2.03
CA GLY A 225 -2.13 13.44 1.07
C GLY A 225 -0.77 13.72 0.40
N PRO A 226 -0.71 14.73 -0.49
CA PRO A 226 0.52 15.09 -1.18
C PRO A 226 1.62 15.58 -0.23
N SER A 227 2.89 15.45 -0.64
CA SER A 227 4.05 16.01 0.08
C SER A 227 5.07 16.65 -0.88
N LEU A 228 6.00 17.45 -0.36
CA LEU A 228 7.08 18.05 -1.16
C LEU A 228 8.22 17.08 -1.47
N THR A 229 8.34 16.00 -0.69
CA THR A 229 9.42 15.01 -0.79
C THR A 229 9.06 13.80 -1.66
N SER A 230 7.78 13.61 -1.98
CA SER A 230 7.28 12.48 -2.77
C SER A 230 6.43 12.93 -3.95
N SER A 231 6.48 12.17 -5.04
CA SER A 231 5.59 12.35 -6.21
C SER A 231 4.26 11.60 -6.05
N ALA A 232 4.05 10.92 -4.92
CA ALA A 232 2.78 10.31 -4.57
C ALA A 232 1.77 11.36 -4.11
N ILE A 233 0.59 11.36 -4.73
CA ILE A 233 -0.43 12.39 -4.54
C ILE A 233 -1.51 12.03 -3.51
N GLY A 234 -1.62 10.75 -3.13
CA GLY A 234 -2.53 10.24 -2.10
C GLY A 234 -1.85 10.07 -0.74
N GLY A 235 -0.52 9.94 -0.72
CA GLY A 235 0.26 9.75 0.50
C GLY A 235 1.43 8.80 0.32
N THR A 236 2.15 8.56 1.41
CA THR A 236 3.27 7.60 1.45
C THR A 236 3.14 6.66 2.63
N VAL A 237 3.40 5.38 2.42
CA VAL A 237 3.61 4.37 3.46
C VAL A 237 5.11 4.07 3.49
N LYS A 238 5.78 4.46 4.55
CA LYS A 238 7.22 4.28 4.75
C LYS A 238 7.42 3.15 5.75
N MET A 239 8.13 2.11 5.35
CA MET A 239 8.44 0.98 6.22
C MET A 239 9.94 0.96 6.50
N ARG A 240 10.31 0.68 7.73
CA ARG A 240 11.70 0.46 8.13
C ARG A 240 11.93 -1.02 8.39
N THR A 241 13.03 -1.57 7.88
CA THR A 241 13.44 -2.93 8.21
C THR A 241 14.18 -3.00 9.54
N LEU A 242 14.26 -4.21 10.11
CA LEU A 242 14.97 -4.50 11.36
C LEU A 242 16.34 -3.80 11.43
N GLY A 243 16.61 -3.15 12.56
CA GLY A 243 17.88 -2.55 12.97
C GLY A 243 18.56 -3.33 14.09
N VAL A 244 19.66 -2.79 14.62
CA VAL A 244 20.39 -3.41 15.75
C VAL A 244 19.57 -3.36 17.03
N GLU A 245 18.83 -2.28 17.24
CA GLU A 245 17.92 -2.02 18.35
C GLU A 245 16.76 -3.02 18.42
N ASP A 246 16.34 -3.57 17.27
CA ASP A 246 15.27 -4.57 17.21
C ASP A 246 15.73 -5.96 17.66
N ILE A 247 17.05 -6.18 17.75
CA ILE A 247 17.66 -7.52 17.91
C ILE A 247 18.50 -7.59 19.19
N LEU A 248 19.36 -6.60 19.44
CA LEU A 248 20.26 -6.58 20.58
C LEU A 248 19.48 -6.41 21.89
N GLN A 249 20.00 -7.04 22.93
CA GLN A 249 19.59 -6.78 24.31
C GLN A 249 20.40 -5.60 24.87
N ASP A 250 19.88 -4.97 25.92
CA ASP A 250 20.52 -3.83 26.55
C ASP A 250 21.94 -4.15 27.02
N GLY A 251 22.89 -3.28 26.67
CA GLY A 251 24.30 -3.44 26.99
C GLY A 251 25.03 -4.57 26.25
N LYS A 252 24.39 -5.24 25.26
CA LYS A 252 25.03 -6.26 24.41
C LYS A 252 25.39 -5.67 23.05
N ASN A 253 26.49 -6.16 22.50
CA ASN A 253 27.02 -5.79 21.19
C ASN A 253 26.87 -6.90 20.13
N ILE A 254 26.36 -8.06 20.53
CA ILE A 254 26.03 -9.18 19.65
C ILE A 254 24.71 -9.77 20.13
N GLY A 255 23.84 -10.17 19.21
CA GLY A 255 22.54 -10.74 19.58
C GLY A 255 21.87 -11.49 18.44
N LEU A 256 20.94 -12.36 18.83
CA LEU A 256 20.13 -13.15 17.91
C LEU A 256 18.66 -13.07 18.30
N ARG A 257 17.79 -12.70 17.37
CA ARG A 257 16.34 -12.76 17.49
C ARG A 257 15.81 -13.94 16.69
N LEU A 258 15.11 -14.85 17.36
CA LEU A 258 14.36 -15.94 16.72
C LEU A 258 12.86 -15.69 16.92
N LYS A 259 12.07 -15.85 15.86
CA LYS A 259 10.61 -15.76 15.89
C LYS A 259 10.01 -16.98 15.19
N GLY A 260 8.94 -17.53 15.74
CA GLY A 260 8.18 -18.62 15.13
C GLY A 260 6.71 -18.50 15.45
N ASP A 261 5.86 -18.70 14.44
CA ASP A 261 4.41 -18.56 14.52
C ASP A 261 3.70 -19.73 13.84
N LEU A 262 2.61 -20.19 14.45
CA LEU A 262 1.68 -21.17 13.90
C LEU A 262 0.26 -20.60 13.95
N TRP A 263 -0.57 -20.90 12.95
CA TRP A 263 -2.00 -20.57 13.00
C TRP A 263 -2.86 -21.65 12.36
N ASN A 264 -4.08 -21.83 12.87
CA ASN A 264 -4.96 -22.94 12.49
C ASN A 264 -5.75 -22.74 11.18
N ASN A 265 -5.40 -21.74 10.37
CA ASN A 265 -6.13 -21.40 9.15
C ASN A 265 -5.22 -21.39 7.93
N GLY A 266 -4.96 -22.57 7.40
CA GLY A 266 -4.20 -22.76 6.18
C GLY A 266 -4.05 -24.22 5.79
N ILE A 267 -4.28 -24.53 4.52
CA ILE A 267 -4.04 -25.83 3.90
C ILE A 267 -3.19 -25.66 2.66
N ALA A 268 -2.34 -26.64 2.34
CA ALA A 268 -1.54 -26.56 1.12
C ALA A 268 -2.45 -26.53 -0.12
N PRO A 269 -2.19 -25.64 -1.10
CA PRO A 269 -2.95 -25.63 -2.35
C PRO A 269 -2.70 -26.93 -3.14
N ALA A 270 -3.63 -27.29 -4.02
CA ALA A 270 -3.40 -28.34 -4.99
C ALA A 270 -2.19 -27.99 -5.88
N SER A 271 -1.28 -28.95 -6.06
CA SER A 271 -0.10 -28.79 -6.92
C SER A 271 -0.52 -28.81 -8.39
N ARG A 272 0.04 -27.91 -9.19
CA ARG A 272 -0.23 -27.77 -10.63
C ARG A 272 1.06 -27.58 -11.40
N ASP A 273 1.14 -28.18 -12.60
CA ASP A 273 2.25 -27.93 -13.51
C ASP A 273 2.03 -26.60 -14.25
N SER A 274 3.01 -25.72 -14.15
CA SER A 274 3.00 -24.41 -14.81
C SER A 274 3.20 -24.47 -16.33
N HIS A 275 3.57 -25.63 -16.87
CA HIS A 275 3.79 -25.87 -18.30
C HIS A 275 2.72 -26.74 -18.96
N SER A 276 1.86 -27.39 -18.17
CA SER A 276 0.83 -28.27 -18.73
C SER A 276 -0.31 -27.47 -19.36
N MET A 277 -0.58 -27.74 -20.64
CA MET A 277 -1.70 -27.11 -21.37
C MET A 277 -3.01 -27.88 -21.27
N THR A 278 -2.97 -29.11 -20.75
CA THR A 278 -4.10 -30.04 -20.74
C THR A 278 -4.46 -30.53 -19.33
N GLU A 279 -3.72 -30.12 -18.30
CA GLU A 279 -4.02 -30.51 -16.92
C GLU A 279 -5.41 -30.02 -16.48
N GLU A 280 -6.15 -30.89 -15.79
CA GLU A 280 -7.41 -30.54 -15.14
C GLU A 280 -7.16 -29.68 -13.90
N LEU A 281 -7.60 -28.43 -13.93
CA LEU A 281 -7.38 -27.47 -12.84
C LEU A 281 -8.44 -27.50 -11.74
N PHE A 282 -9.50 -28.30 -11.92
CA PHE A 282 -10.54 -28.47 -10.91
C PHE A 282 -9.93 -29.02 -9.62
N SER A 283 -10.25 -28.37 -8.51
CA SER A 283 -9.91 -28.84 -7.17
C SER A 283 -11.17 -28.74 -6.34
N GLU A 284 -11.57 -29.84 -5.71
CA GLU A 284 -12.66 -29.81 -4.75
C GLU A 284 -12.19 -29.03 -3.50
N PRO A 285 -12.85 -27.91 -3.12
CA PRO A 285 -12.45 -27.15 -1.95
C PRO A 285 -12.65 -27.97 -0.67
N HIS A 286 -11.65 -27.95 0.21
CA HIS A 286 -11.78 -28.62 1.50
C HIS A 286 -12.88 -27.96 2.35
N GLN A 287 -13.68 -28.78 3.05
CA GLN A 287 -14.76 -28.32 3.94
C GLN A 287 -14.32 -28.24 5.41
N SER A 288 -13.09 -28.67 5.71
CA SER A 288 -12.54 -28.63 7.06
C SER A 288 -11.04 -28.38 7.03
N ARG A 289 -10.51 -27.88 8.15
CA ARG A 289 -9.11 -27.52 8.34
C ARG A 289 -8.58 -28.15 9.61
N GLY A 290 -7.26 -28.36 9.65
CA GLY A 290 -6.57 -28.86 10.84
C GLY A 290 -6.60 -27.89 12.02
N GLY A 291 -6.23 -28.39 13.20
CA GLY A 291 -5.92 -27.55 14.36
C GLY A 291 -4.59 -26.81 14.20
N LEU A 292 -4.09 -26.19 15.26
CA LEU A 292 -2.85 -25.38 15.24
C LEU A 292 -1.60 -26.14 14.73
N PHE A 293 -1.51 -27.44 14.98
CA PHE A 293 -0.42 -28.32 14.53
C PHE A 293 -0.79 -29.16 13.29
N GLY A 294 -2.03 -29.05 12.82
CA GLY A 294 -2.54 -29.75 11.64
C GLY A 294 -2.72 -28.84 10.43
N SER A 295 -2.69 -27.53 10.62
CA SER A 295 -2.60 -26.54 9.55
C SER A 295 -1.16 -26.48 9.02
N LYS A 296 -1.00 -26.31 7.71
CA LYS A 296 0.32 -26.10 7.09
C LYS A 296 0.68 -24.60 7.07
N ALA A 297 0.26 -23.88 8.10
CA ALA A 297 0.23 -22.42 8.13
C ALA A 297 1.13 -21.90 9.26
N GLU A 298 2.28 -21.38 8.87
CA GLU A 298 3.39 -21.09 9.76
C GLU A 298 4.29 -19.98 9.21
N SER A 299 5.03 -19.34 10.11
CA SER A 299 6.14 -18.47 9.73
C SER A 299 7.26 -18.53 10.76
N GLY A 300 8.48 -18.28 10.30
CA GLY A 300 9.63 -18.17 11.18
C GLY A 300 10.67 -17.21 10.64
N SER A 301 11.37 -16.53 11.53
CA SER A 301 12.49 -15.68 11.17
C SER A 301 13.63 -15.76 12.17
N ALA A 302 14.84 -15.58 11.66
CA ALA A 302 16.07 -15.48 12.43
C ALA A 302 16.79 -14.20 12.03
N ALA A 303 17.19 -13.38 12.99
CA ALA A 303 17.81 -12.09 12.78
C ALA A 303 19.02 -11.94 13.72
N PHE A 304 20.19 -11.76 13.14
CA PHE A 304 21.46 -11.54 13.83
C PHE A 304 21.80 -10.04 13.80
N ALA A 305 22.33 -9.55 14.91
CA ALA A 305 22.91 -8.21 14.98
C ALA A 305 24.28 -8.24 15.65
N TYR A 306 25.16 -7.38 15.17
CA TYR A 306 26.43 -7.04 15.79
C TYR A 306 26.61 -5.52 15.73
N SER A 307 26.99 -4.92 16.85
CA SER A 307 27.27 -3.48 16.94
C SER A 307 28.69 -3.24 17.45
N HIS A 308 29.36 -2.28 16.83
CA HIS A 308 30.70 -1.83 17.15
C HIS A 308 30.74 -0.30 17.01
N GLU A 309 31.71 0.35 17.63
CA GLU A 309 31.82 1.83 17.58
C GLU A 309 31.87 2.36 16.14
N PHE A 310 32.61 1.67 15.25
CA PHE A 310 32.76 2.05 13.84
C PHE A 310 31.74 1.42 12.89
N PHE A 311 31.05 0.35 13.28
CA PHE A 311 30.10 -0.29 12.36
C PHE A 311 29.06 -1.18 13.05
N ASP A 312 27.90 -1.29 12.43
CA ASP A 312 26.87 -2.25 12.78
C ASP A 312 26.59 -3.20 11.62
N VAL A 313 26.17 -4.42 11.92
CA VAL A 313 25.70 -5.41 10.94
C VAL A 313 24.41 -6.02 11.43
N VAL A 314 23.42 -6.09 10.54
CA VAL A 314 22.18 -6.86 10.72
C VAL A 314 22.03 -7.84 9.57
N ALA A 315 21.78 -9.11 9.87
CA ALA A 315 21.47 -10.12 8.87
C ALA A 315 20.22 -10.90 9.30
N ALA A 316 19.21 -11.00 8.44
CA ALA A 316 17.98 -11.70 8.78
C ALA A 316 17.47 -12.57 7.62
N TYR A 317 16.81 -13.67 7.99
CA TYR A 317 16.09 -14.57 7.10
C TYR A 317 14.67 -14.77 7.64
N ALA A 318 13.68 -14.77 6.76
CA ALA A 318 12.30 -15.08 7.08
C ALA A 318 11.72 -16.07 6.07
N HIS A 319 10.95 -17.03 6.58
CA HIS A 319 10.13 -17.95 5.80
C HIS A 319 8.68 -17.87 6.28
N ARG A 320 7.73 -17.79 5.36
CA ARG A 320 6.30 -17.78 5.67
C ARG A 320 5.55 -18.67 4.70
N ASN A 321 4.64 -19.47 5.22
CA ASN A 321 3.74 -20.31 4.45
C ASN A 321 2.32 -20.16 5.03
N GLN A 322 1.40 -19.58 4.26
CA GLN A 322 0.02 -19.37 4.68
C GLN A 322 -0.91 -20.51 4.25
N GLY A 323 -0.64 -21.12 3.10
CA GLY A 323 -1.60 -22.00 2.43
C GLY A 323 -2.92 -21.29 2.06
N ASN A 324 -3.83 -22.02 1.42
CA ASN A 324 -5.19 -21.55 1.19
C ASN A 324 -5.91 -21.46 2.54
N TYR A 325 -6.57 -20.33 2.80
CA TYR A 325 -7.32 -20.12 4.04
C TYR A 325 -8.78 -20.53 3.88
N PHE A 326 -9.50 -20.65 4.99
CA PHE A 326 -10.93 -20.96 5.02
C PHE A 326 -11.75 -19.71 5.32
N ALA A 327 -12.89 -19.57 4.65
CA ALA A 327 -13.82 -18.45 4.84
C ALA A 327 -14.53 -18.50 6.21
N GLY A 328 -15.12 -17.39 6.63
CA GLY A 328 -15.97 -17.37 7.83
C GLY A 328 -17.27 -18.16 7.66
N LYS A 329 -17.93 -18.53 8.75
CA LYS A 329 -19.14 -19.36 8.72
C LYS A 329 -20.45 -18.59 8.78
N LYS A 330 -20.44 -17.33 9.22
CA LYS A 330 -21.67 -16.59 9.57
C LYS A 330 -21.91 -15.38 8.68
N GLY A 331 -23.09 -15.34 8.05
CA GLY A 331 -23.57 -14.17 7.31
C GLY A 331 -23.34 -14.20 5.79
N GLN A 332 -23.07 -15.37 5.21
CA GLN A 332 -22.95 -15.56 3.76
C GLN A 332 -24.20 -15.11 3.01
N ASP A 333 -25.40 -15.41 3.52
CA ASP A 333 -26.67 -15.06 2.86
C ASP A 333 -26.86 -13.56 2.63
N ARG A 334 -26.17 -12.71 3.39
CA ARG A 334 -26.17 -11.27 3.16
C ARG A 334 -25.58 -10.92 1.80
N TYR A 335 -24.76 -11.76 1.18
CA TYR A 335 -24.15 -11.49 -0.12
C TYR A 335 -24.94 -12.03 -1.30
N ARG A 336 -26.03 -12.79 -1.07
CA ARG A 336 -26.90 -13.26 -2.13
C ARG A 336 -27.70 -12.10 -2.72
N THR A 337 -27.73 -11.99 -4.04
CA THR A 337 -28.57 -11.04 -4.79
C THR A 337 -29.39 -11.81 -5.81
N TYR A 338 -30.55 -11.28 -6.16
CA TYR A 338 -31.48 -11.92 -7.08
C TYR A 338 -31.84 -10.92 -8.17
N ASP A 339 -31.90 -11.41 -9.40
CA ASP A 339 -32.31 -10.61 -10.54
C ASP A 339 -33.83 -10.33 -10.51
N ARG A 340 -34.31 -9.54 -11.48
CA ARG A 340 -35.74 -9.19 -11.59
C ARG A 340 -36.68 -10.38 -11.84
N TYR A 341 -36.14 -11.54 -12.20
CA TYR A 341 -36.88 -12.78 -12.47
C TYR A 341 -36.81 -13.78 -11.31
N GLY A 342 -36.11 -13.43 -10.22
CA GLY A 342 -35.92 -14.29 -9.05
C GLY A 342 -34.77 -15.29 -9.18
N GLY A 343 -33.96 -15.21 -10.23
CA GLY A 343 -32.72 -15.98 -10.35
C GLY A 343 -31.63 -15.41 -9.46
N GLU A 344 -30.91 -16.27 -8.73
CA GLU A 344 -29.77 -15.83 -7.91
C GLU A 344 -28.62 -15.38 -8.82
N GLU A 345 -28.17 -14.14 -8.64
CA GLU A 345 -27.04 -13.60 -9.39
C GLU A 345 -25.71 -14.14 -8.86
N MET A 346 -24.70 -14.09 -9.72
CA MET A 346 -23.35 -14.49 -9.33
C MET A 346 -22.77 -13.50 -8.32
N THR A 347 -22.51 -13.99 -7.13
CA THR A 347 -21.94 -13.25 -6.01
C THR A 347 -20.89 -14.09 -5.30
N VAL A 348 -20.16 -13.47 -4.36
CA VAL A 348 -19.26 -14.24 -3.47
C VAL A 348 -20.00 -15.35 -2.72
N ALA A 349 -21.30 -15.22 -2.44
CA ALA A 349 -22.06 -16.28 -1.77
C ALA A 349 -22.33 -17.49 -2.68
N THR A 350 -22.44 -17.28 -3.99
CA THR A 350 -22.55 -18.38 -4.96
C THR A 350 -21.19 -18.94 -5.35
N THR A 351 -20.11 -18.15 -5.21
CA THR A 351 -18.75 -18.58 -5.56
C THR A 351 -18.13 -19.44 -4.47
N TYR A 352 -18.12 -18.97 -3.21
CA TYR A 352 -17.59 -19.72 -2.09
C TYR A 352 -18.65 -19.95 -1.00
N ASN A 353 -18.71 -21.18 -0.48
CA ASN A 353 -19.53 -21.53 0.68
C ASN A 353 -18.96 -21.00 1.99
N ALA A 354 -19.84 -20.81 2.97
CA ALA A 354 -19.43 -20.47 4.32
C ALA A 354 -18.56 -21.58 4.93
N GLY A 355 -17.37 -21.23 5.42
CA GLY A 355 -16.48 -22.16 6.11
C GLY A 355 -15.62 -23.06 5.22
N GLU A 356 -15.69 -22.95 3.90
CA GLU A 356 -14.89 -23.76 2.97
C GLU A 356 -13.54 -23.10 2.66
N GLU A 357 -12.64 -23.88 2.05
CA GLU A 357 -11.36 -23.42 1.51
C GLU A 357 -11.54 -22.40 0.38
N VAL A 358 -10.84 -21.28 0.49
CA VAL A 358 -10.74 -20.28 -0.59
C VAL A 358 -9.54 -20.61 -1.46
N LEU A 359 -9.76 -21.22 -2.62
CA LEU A 359 -8.71 -21.59 -3.57
C LEU A 359 -7.97 -20.37 -4.13
N ASN A 360 -6.70 -20.57 -4.53
CA ASN A 360 -5.78 -19.51 -4.99
C ASN A 360 -5.49 -18.40 -3.97
N SER A 361 -5.70 -18.65 -2.66
CA SER A 361 -5.36 -17.70 -1.60
C SER A 361 -4.02 -17.97 -0.93
N SER A 362 -3.35 -19.06 -1.30
CA SER A 362 -2.06 -19.46 -0.74
C SER A 362 -0.95 -18.45 -1.01
N SER A 363 -0.06 -18.28 -0.03
CA SER A 363 1.17 -17.51 -0.19
C SER A 363 2.30 -18.23 0.53
N GLN A 364 3.44 -18.37 -0.15
CA GLN A 364 4.70 -18.84 0.42
C GLN A 364 5.81 -17.86 0.07
N THR A 365 6.57 -17.39 1.07
CA THR A 365 7.61 -16.38 0.88
C THR A 365 8.90 -16.75 1.60
N GLU A 366 10.02 -16.43 0.96
CA GLU A 366 11.36 -16.47 1.53
C GLU A 366 12.01 -15.10 1.36
N SER A 367 12.54 -14.55 2.45
CA SER A 367 13.08 -13.19 2.46
C SER A 367 14.41 -13.12 3.17
N PHE A 368 15.32 -12.30 2.65
CA PHE A 368 16.65 -12.06 3.22
C PHE A 368 16.87 -10.56 3.41
N LEU A 369 17.59 -10.21 4.47
CA LEU A 369 18.02 -8.86 4.78
C LEU A 369 19.49 -8.89 5.19
N LEU A 370 20.28 -7.98 4.65
CA LEU A 370 21.62 -7.66 5.12
C LEU A 370 21.74 -6.13 5.17
N LYS A 371 22.08 -5.59 6.33
CA LYS A 371 22.34 -4.16 6.53
C LYS A 371 23.68 -3.98 7.20
N THR A 372 24.40 -2.95 6.79
CA THR A 372 25.65 -2.53 7.41
C THR A 372 25.65 -1.02 7.55
N THR A 373 25.82 -0.52 8.76
CA THR A 373 26.00 0.92 9.01
C THR A 373 27.46 1.15 9.36
N LEU A 374 28.17 2.00 8.63
CA LEU A 374 29.55 2.37 8.90
C LEU A 374 29.61 3.78 9.48
N ARG A 375 30.49 4.02 10.44
CA ARG A 375 30.71 5.29 11.13
C ARG A 375 32.20 5.64 11.07
N PRO A 376 32.70 6.09 9.90
CA PRO A 376 34.14 6.27 9.67
C PRO A 376 34.73 7.46 10.45
N ALA A 377 33.90 8.43 10.84
CA ALA A 377 34.27 9.60 11.61
C ALA A 377 33.02 10.20 12.29
N ASP A 378 33.23 11.09 13.26
CA ASP A 378 32.15 11.77 13.97
C ASP A 378 31.24 12.56 13.02
N GLY A 379 29.93 12.46 13.24
CA GLY A 379 28.93 13.07 12.36
C GLY A 379 28.75 12.38 11.01
N HIS A 380 29.56 11.39 10.64
CA HIS A 380 29.44 10.64 9.38
C HIS A 380 28.82 9.26 9.61
N SER A 381 27.82 8.91 8.79
CA SER A 381 27.33 7.53 8.71
C SER A 381 27.05 7.10 7.28
N PHE A 382 27.28 5.81 7.01
CA PHE A 382 27.05 5.20 5.70
C PHE A 382 26.30 3.89 5.85
N ASP A 383 25.04 3.87 5.43
CA ASP A 383 24.16 2.70 5.49
C ASP A 383 24.16 1.97 4.15
N LEU A 384 24.51 0.70 4.18
CA LEU A 384 24.37 -0.23 3.07
C LEU A 384 23.26 -1.23 3.40
N GLY A 385 22.42 -1.52 2.43
CA GLY A 385 21.34 -2.49 2.57
C GLY A 385 21.19 -3.37 1.34
N TYR A 386 20.91 -4.65 1.57
CA TYR A 386 20.44 -5.60 0.59
C TYR A 386 19.21 -6.32 1.14
N ARG A 387 18.15 -6.36 0.36
CA ARG A 387 16.94 -7.12 0.65
C ARG A 387 16.58 -8.00 -0.54
N ARG A 388 16.15 -9.22 -0.24
CA ARG A 388 15.52 -10.10 -1.22
C ARG A 388 14.15 -10.55 -0.75
N TYR A 389 13.20 -10.59 -1.67
CA TYR A 389 11.90 -11.23 -1.53
C TYR A 389 11.73 -12.27 -2.65
N ASP A 390 11.37 -13.50 -2.30
CA ASP A 390 11.09 -14.60 -3.22
C ASP A 390 9.76 -15.25 -2.83
N GLY A 391 8.71 -15.00 -3.62
CA GLY A 391 7.33 -15.37 -3.27
C GLY A 391 6.65 -16.24 -4.33
N ARG A 392 6.02 -17.34 -3.90
CA ARG A 392 5.10 -18.15 -4.69
C ARG A 392 3.68 -17.98 -4.20
N ILE A 393 2.81 -17.45 -5.06
CA ILE A 393 1.54 -16.89 -4.62
C ILE A 393 0.39 -17.40 -5.49
N GLY A 394 -0.71 -17.73 -4.84
CA GLY A 394 -1.98 -18.02 -5.48
C GLY A 394 -2.55 -16.73 -6.06
N GLU A 395 -2.85 -16.76 -7.34
CA GLU A 395 -3.47 -15.65 -8.03
C GLU A 395 -4.57 -16.18 -8.93
N ILE A 396 -5.71 -15.52 -8.89
CA ILE A 396 -6.80 -15.73 -9.83
C ILE A 396 -7.22 -14.39 -10.41
N MET A 397 -7.35 -14.31 -11.74
CA MET A 397 -7.82 -13.10 -12.38
C MET A 397 -9.31 -12.91 -12.03
N PRO A 398 -9.72 -11.77 -11.45
CA PRO A 398 -11.08 -11.62 -10.96
C PRO A 398 -12.17 -11.80 -12.02
N SER A 399 -11.90 -11.36 -13.27
CA SER A 399 -12.84 -11.56 -14.38
C SER A 399 -13.14 -13.02 -14.69
N ASP A 400 -12.27 -13.95 -14.29
CA ASP A 400 -12.48 -15.38 -14.52
C ASP A 400 -13.47 -15.93 -13.52
N ILE A 401 -13.35 -15.45 -12.28
CA ILE A 401 -14.33 -15.72 -11.22
C ILE A 401 -15.72 -15.20 -11.63
N PHE A 402 -15.78 -14.04 -12.29
CA PHE A 402 -17.04 -13.42 -12.74
C PHE A 402 -17.67 -14.08 -13.97
N ARG A 403 -16.87 -14.62 -14.90
CA ARG A 403 -17.39 -15.15 -16.18
C ARG A 403 -17.91 -16.58 -16.07
N PHE A 404 -17.33 -17.39 -15.18
CA PHE A 404 -17.57 -18.84 -15.14
C PHE A 404 -18.29 -19.32 -13.88
N GLY A 405 -18.90 -18.42 -13.11
CA GLY A 405 -19.44 -18.73 -11.77
C GLY A 405 -20.11 -20.10 -11.63
N THR A 406 -19.89 -20.70 -10.46
CA THR A 406 -20.40 -22.01 -10.01
C THR A 406 -20.02 -23.25 -10.82
N GLY A 407 -19.07 -23.16 -11.76
CA GLY A 407 -18.47 -24.31 -12.42
C GLY A 407 -17.07 -24.63 -11.90
N GLY A 408 -16.92 -25.02 -10.62
CA GLY A 408 -15.66 -25.54 -10.07
C GLY A 408 -14.49 -24.56 -10.12
N ILE A 409 -14.23 -23.86 -9.02
CA ILE A 409 -13.12 -22.91 -8.94
C ILE A 409 -11.82 -23.64 -9.21
N TYR A 410 -11.09 -23.21 -10.23
CA TYR A 410 -9.80 -23.79 -10.56
C TYR A 410 -8.76 -23.36 -9.53
N GLN A 411 -7.94 -24.30 -9.09
CA GLN A 411 -6.66 -23.98 -8.47
C GLN A 411 -5.64 -23.87 -9.60
N TYR A 412 -5.15 -22.66 -9.86
CA TYR A 412 -4.10 -22.41 -10.84
C TYR A 412 -2.70 -22.70 -10.27
N PRO A 413 -1.70 -22.93 -11.14
CA PRO A 413 -0.30 -22.87 -10.74
C PRO A 413 0.01 -21.56 -10.03
N LEU A 414 0.87 -21.63 -9.01
CA LEU A 414 1.28 -20.45 -8.26
C LEU A 414 2.11 -19.54 -9.15
N GLY A 415 1.80 -18.25 -9.09
CA GLY A 415 2.65 -17.20 -9.63
C GLY A 415 3.95 -17.08 -8.86
N HIS A 416 4.95 -16.45 -9.48
CA HIS A 416 6.27 -16.25 -8.88
C HIS A 416 6.68 -14.78 -8.97
N THR A 417 7.05 -14.21 -7.83
CA THR A 417 7.56 -12.84 -7.72
C THR A 417 8.90 -12.88 -7.01
N LYS A 418 9.94 -12.34 -7.64
CA LYS A 418 11.28 -12.21 -7.08
C LYS A 418 11.73 -10.76 -7.15
N ILE A 419 12.21 -10.20 -6.04
CA ILE A 419 12.66 -8.82 -5.94
C ILE A 419 13.99 -8.79 -5.19
N ASP A 420 15.00 -8.17 -5.79
CA ASP A 420 16.29 -7.87 -5.18
C ASP A 420 16.43 -6.34 -5.09
N THR A 421 16.69 -5.81 -3.91
CA THR A 421 16.83 -4.37 -3.65
C THR A 421 18.15 -4.07 -2.95
N TYR A 422 18.84 -3.05 -3.45
CA TYR A 422 20.10 -2.54 -2.92
C TYR A 422 19.92 -1.07 -2.53
N THR A 423 20.43 -0.68 -1.36
CA THR A 423 20.38 0.70 -0.86
C THR A 423 21.75 1.11 -0.37
N ALA A 424 22.12 2.35 -0.65
CA ALA A 424 23.29 3.02 -0.09
C ALA A 424 22.86 4.43 0.35
N ARG A 425 23.09 4.77 1.61
CA ARG A 425 22.80 6.10 2.16
C ARG A 425 24.02 6.64 2.88
N TYR A 426 24.32 7.90 2.64
CA TYR A 426 25.30 8.66 3.38
C TYR A 426 24.58 9.76 4.14
N HIS A 427 24.88 9.88 5.42
CA HIS A 427 24.37 10.93 6.29
C HIS A 427 25.53 11.67 6.94
N TYR A 428 25.47 12.99 6.92
CA TYR A 428 26.47 13.87 7.49
C TYR A 428 25.80 14.95 8.34
N LEU A 429 26.05 14.88 9.65
CA LEU A 429 25.57 15.81 10.66
C LEU A 429 26.77 16.28 11.50
N PRO A 430 27.44 17.37 11.09
CA PRO A 430 28.57 17.92 11.84
C PRO A 430 28.15 18.54 13.17
N ASP A 431 28.93 18.27 14.20
CA ASP A 431 28.72 18.86 15.52
C ASP A 431 28.85 20.39 15.50
N GLY A 432 27.89 21.07 16.12
CA GLY A 432 27.91 22.53 16.29
C GLY A 432 27.64 23.35 15.02
N ASN A 433 27.31 22.72 13.89
CA ASN A 433 26.90 23.42 12.68
C ASN A 433 25.41 23.17 12.35
N PRO A 434 24.51 24.07 12.75
CA PRO A 434 23.08 23.89 12.56
C PRO A 434 22.64 24.02 11.08
N LEU A 435 23.52 24.43 10.17
CA LEU A 435 23.20 24.65 8.76
C LEU A 435 23.29 23.38 7.91
N VAL A 436 23.89 22.31 8.44
CA VAL A 436 24.16 21.09 7.68
C VAL A 436 23.57 19.89 8.39
N ASP A 437 22.56 19.31 7.76
CA ASP A 437 22.05 17.97 8.01
C ASP A 437 21.84 17.33 6.64
N LEU A 438 22.89 16.71 6.12
CA LEU A 438 22.98 16.29 4.73
C LEU A 438 22.72 14.78 4.63
N THR A 439 21.74 14.40 3.82
CA THR A 439 21.49 13.01 3.45
C THR A 439 21.62 12.84 1.93
N ALA A 440 22.37 11.83 1.51
CA ALA A 440 22.44 11.40 0.12
C ALA A 440 22.11 9.91 0.04
N SER A 441 21.07 9.56 -0.71
CA SER A 441 20.61 8.16 -0.86
C SER A 441 20.66 7.72 -2.32
N LEU A 442 20.99 6.46 -2.54
CA LEU A 442 20.92 5.76 -3.82
C LEU A 442 20.31 4.38 -3.58
N TRP A 443 19.44 3.94 -4.48
CA TRP A 443 18.85 2.62 -4.43
C TRP A 443 18.63 2.05 -5.83
N MET A 444 18.62 0.72 -5.89
CA MET A 444 18.29 -0.05 -7.09
C MET A 444 17.39 -1.21 -6.70
N THR A 445 16.30 -1.41 -7.44
CA THR A 445 15.40 -2.54 -7.30
C THR A 445 15.30 -3.27 -8.63
N ASP A 446 15.61 -4.55 -8.65
CA ASP A 446 15.36 -5.46 -9.77
C ASP A 446 14.23 -6.41 -9.39
N ALA A 447 13.11 -6.36 -10.12
CA ALA A 447 11.94 -7.17 -9.88
C ALA A 447 11.60 -8.04 -11.10
N GLN A 448 11.24 -9.29 -10.85
CA GLN A 448 10.76 -10.25 -11.83
C GLN A 448 9.43 -10.84 -11.38
N THR A 449 8.43 -10.82 -12.24
CA THR A 449 7.11 -11.39 -11.96
C THR A 449 6.66 -12.31 -13.07
N SER A 450 6.08 -13.44 -12.68
CA SER A 450 5.47 -14.43 -13.56
C SER A 450 4.07 -14.73 -13.04
N GLN A 451 3.06 -14.14 -13.67
CA GLN A 451 1.67 -14.22 -13.22
C GLN A 451 0.73 -14.66 -14.35
N LEU A 452 -0.28 -15.49 -14.06
CA LEU A 452 -1.30 -15.93 -15.02
C LEU A 452 -2.42 -14.89 -15.18
N THR A 453 -2.03 -13.70 -15.62
CA THR A 453 -2.91 -12.52 -15.67
C THR A 453 -3.14 -11.98 -17.09
N SER A 454 -2.73 -12.71 -18.13
CA SER A 454 -2.92 -12.30 -19.52
C SER A 454 -3.87 -13.20 -20.31
N VAL A 455 -4.58 -12.58 -21.24
CA VAL A 455 -5.38 -13.25 -22.28
C VAL A 455 -4.82 -13.00 -23.70
N ALA A 456 -3.80 -12.14 -23.86
CA ALA A 456 -3.15 -11.85 -25.14
C ALA A 456 -1.65 -11.50 -24.94
N ALA A 457 -0.87 -12.49 -24.49
CA ALA A 457 0.60 -12.44 -24.46
C ALA A 457 1.20 -13.16 -25.69
N PRO A 458 2.52 -13.04 -25.93
CA PRO A 458 3.18 -13.80 -27.00
C PRO A 458 2.84 -15.29 -26.93
N ALA A 459 2.76 -15.98 -28.07
CA ALA A 459 2.41 -17.39 -28.12
C ALA A 459 3.31 -18.29 -27.25
N SER A 460 4.58 -17.90 -27.07
CA SER A 460 5.54 -18.56 -26.15
C SER A 460 5.10 -18.56 -24.67
N GLN A 461 4.14 -17.72 -24.32
CA GLN A 461 3.61 -17.59 -22.96
C GLN A 461 2.24 -18.27 -22.79
N ALA A 462 1.71 -18.92 -23.82
CA ALA A 462 0.45 -19.65 -23.72
C ALA A 462 0.54 -20.72 -22.63
N TYR A 463 -0.49 -20.77 -21.78
CA TYR A 463 -0.65 -21.80 -20.76
C TYR A 463 -1.85 -22.68 -21.10
N ARG A 464 -3.02 -22.08 -21.34
CA ARG A 464 -4.22 -22.75 -21.87
C ARG A 464 -4.81 -21.90 -22.99
N SER A 465 -5.78 -22.43 -23.71
CA SER A 465 -6.41 -21.73 -24.86
C SER A 465 -6.95 -20.33 -24.53
N ASP A 466 -7.24 -20.05 -23.25
CA ASP A 466 -7.77 -18.77 -22.78
C ASP A 466 -6.82 -17.99 -21.84
N ARG A 467 -5.62 -18.52 -21.52
CA ARG A 467 -4.68 -17.91 -20.56
C ARG A 467 -3.23 -17.95 -21.02
N SER A 468 -2.53 -16.88 -20.68
CA SER A 468 -1.09 -16.78 -20.85
C SER A 468 -0.40 -16.21 -19.62
N TRP A 469 0.85 -16.63 -19.44
CA TRP A 469 1.77 -16.05 -18.48
C TRP A 469 2.16 -14.61 -18.87
N SER A 470 2.14 -13.71 -17.89
CA SER A 470 2.74 -12.37 -17.95
C SER A 470 4.08 -12.41 -17.24
N ARG A 471 5.16 -12.62 -17.98
CA ARG A 471 6.53 -12.68 -17.45
C ARG A 471 7.27 -11.36 -17.66
N GLN A 472 7.21 -10.47 -16.67
CA GLN A 472 7.78 -9.12 -16.73
C GLN A 472 9.02 -8.98 -15.85
N ALA A 473 9.91 -8.08 -16.24
CA ALA A 473 11.04 -7.61 -15.47
C ALA A 473 10.99 -6.06 -15.38
N ASP A 474 11.08 -5.52 -14.17
CA ASP A 474 11.08 -4.09 -13.89
C ASP A 474 12.37 -3.75 -13.12
N ARG A 475 13.17 -2.84 -13.67
CA ARG A 475 14.36 -2.32 -12.99
C ARG A 475 14.17 -0.85 -12.68
N ARG A 476 14.32 -0.50 -11.41
CA ARG A 476 14.24 0.88 -10.92
C ARG A 476 15.53 1.30 -10.25
N ILE A 477 16.01 2.48 -10.57
CA ILE A 477 17.14 3.14 -9.94
C ILE A 477 16.65 4.50 -9.48
N GLY A 478 16.91 4.87 -8.24
CA GLY A 478 16.57 6.19 -7.75
C GLY A 478 17.53 6.67 -6.69
N GLY A 479 17.49 7.97 -6.43
CA GLY A 479 18.31 8.59 -5.42
C GLY A 479 17.80 9.96 -5.04
N ASP A 480 18.26 10.43 -3.89
CA ASP A 480 17.90 11.72 -3.32
C ASP A 480 19.12 12.37 -2.65
N LEU A 481 19.09 13.69 -2.61
CA LEU A 481 20.01 14.53 -1.87
C LEU A 481 19.14 15.52 -1.10
N ALA A 482 19.30 15.59 0.21
CA ALA A 482 18.55 16.49 1.07
C ALA A 482 19.49 17.19 2.05
N ASN A 483 19.25 18.47 2.31
CA ASN A 483 19.91 19.20 3.38
C ASN A 483 18.89 20.00 4.18
N THR A 484 18.96 19.90 5.50
CA THR A 484 18.20 20.77 6.42
C THR A 484 19.15 21.77 7.08
N SER A 485 18.74 23.04 7.11
CA SER A 485 19.48 24.14 7.73
C SER A 485 18.62 24.87 8.74
N HIS A 486 19.12 25.00 9.97
CA HIS A 486 18.52 25.74 11.06
C HIS A 486 19.24 27.07 11.27
N MET A 487 18.50 28.16 11.30
CA MET A 487 19.02 29.52 11.47
C MET A 487 18.20 30.23 12.56
N GLN A 488 18.87 30.73 13.58
CA GLN A 488 18.25 31.53 14.63
C GLN A 488 18.41 33.03 14.32
N SER A 489 17.41 33.83 14.64
CA SER A 489 17.41 35.28 14.44
C SER A 489 16.63 35.98 15.56
N ASP A 490 16.96 37.25 15.83
CA ASP A 490 16.19 38.12 16.74
C ASP A 490 14.72 38.28 16.32
N TYR A 491 14.39 37.96 15.06
CA TYR A 491 13.04 38.04 14.52
C TYR A 491 12.33 36.68 14.42
N GLY A 492 12.92 35.61 14.99
CA GLY A 492 12.38 34.25 15.00
C GLY A 492 13.28 33.21 14.35
N ASP A 493 12.93 31.94 14.52
CA ASP A 493 13.72 30.81 14.03
C ASP A 493 13.30 30.39 12.62
N PHE A 494 14.28 30.04 11.80
CA PHE A 494 14.08 29.57 10.43
C PHE A 494 14.61 28.16 10.26
N LYS A 495 13.86 27.33 9.54
CA LYS A 495 14.29 26.01 9.07
C LYS A 495 14.14 25.95 7.55
N LEU A 496 15.23 25.68 6.85
CA LEU A 496 15.24 25.53 5.40
C LEU A 496 15.56 24.08 5.04
N ASP A 497 14.59 23.39 4.45
CA ASP A 497 14.78 22.08 3.84
C ASP A 497 14.96 22.26 2.33
N LEU A 498 16.05 21.75 1.77
CA LEU A 498 16.32 21.70 0.33
C LEU A 498 16.56 20.27 -0.11
N GLY A 499 15.96 19.86 -1.23
CA GLY A 499 16.08 18.50 -1.71
C GLY A 499 16.05 18.36 -3.22
N GLY A 500 16.75 17.35 -3.72
CA GLY A 500 16.72 16.88 -5.09
C GLY A 500 16.48 15.38 -5.13
N SER A 501 15.78 14.88 -6.14
CA SER A 501 15.56 13.43 -6.33
C SER A 501 15.49 13.08 -7.81
N PHE A 502 15.91 11.86 -8.14
CA PHE A 502 15.73 11.30 -9.47
C PHE A 502 15.28 9.85 -9.40
N GLN A 503 14.61 9.40 -10.45
CA GLN A 503 14.22 8.00 -10.63
C GLN A 503 14.24 7.63 -12.11
N VAL A 504 14.72 6.43 -12.40
CA VAL A 504 14.69 5.79 -13.72
C VAL A 504 14.07 4.41 -13.56
N GLU A 505 13.10 4.08 -14.41
CA GLU A 505 12.37 2.82 -14.43
C GLU A 505 12.40 2.26 -15.86
N ASP A 506 12.81 1.00 -16.01
CA ASP A 506 12.84 0.25 -17.27
C ASP A 506 12.04 -1.04 -17.10
N LEU A 507 10.86 -1.09 -17.73
CA LEU A 507 9.96 -2.24 -17.73
C LEU A 507 10.12 -2.99 -19.05
N ARG A 508 10.30 -4.30 -19.00
CA ARG A 508 10.50 -5.13 -20.18
C ARG A 508 10.07 -6.59 -19.97
N PRO A 509 9.81 -7.34 -21.06
CA PRO A 509 9.64 -8.79 -20.98
C PRO A 509 10.87 -9.46 -20.35
N GLN A 510 10.67 -10.55 -19.59
CA GLN A 510 11.80 -11.36 -19.11
C GLN A 510 12.57 -11.98 -20.29
N LYS A 511 13.86 -12.28 -20.09
CA LYS A 511 14.75 -12.82 -21.15
C LYS A 511 14.26 -14.12 -21.80
N SER A 512 13.47 -14.92 -21.09
CA SER A 512 12.90 -16.18 -21.58
C SER A 512 11.68 -15.98 -22.49
N VAL A 513 11.14 -14.76 -22.58
CA VAL A 513 9.97 -14.47 -23.40
C VAL A 513 10.41 -14.29 -24.85
N VAL A 514 9.93 -15.17 -25.72
CA VAL A 514 10.14 -15.09 -27.16
C VAL A 514 8.94 -14.42 -27.81
N THR A 515 9.21 -13.39 -28.59
CA THR A 515 8.21 -12.61 -29.31
C THR A 515 8.49 -12.68 -30.80
N THR A 516 7.57 -13.28 -31.56
CA THR A 516 7.70 -13.48 -33.01
C THR A 516 7.10 -12.33 -33.80
N GLN A 517 7.36 -12.26 -35.11
CA GLN A 517 6.68 -11.29 -35.98
C GLN A 517 5.16 -11.48 -35.98
N HIS A 518 4.70 -12.74 -35.87
CA HIS A 518 3.29 -13.08 -35.72
C HIS A 518 2.69 -12.48 -34.44
N ASP A 519 3.44 -12.50 -33.33
CA ASP A 519 3.00 -11.85 -32.08
C ASP A 519 2.89 -10.33 -32.24
N ILE A 520 3.87 -9.69 -32.90
CA ILE A 520 3.85 -8.25 -33.17
C ILE A 520 2.64 -7.88 -34.04
N ASN A 521 2.44 -8.57 -35.16
CA ASN A 521 1.33 -8.33 -36.09
C ASN A 521 -0.05 -8.57 -35.45
N ALA A 522 -0.10 -9.48 -34.49
CA ALA A 522 -1.30 -9.76 -33.70
C ALA A 522 -1.44 -8.88 -32.45
N ASN A 523 -0.52 -7.93 -32.21
CA ASN A 523 -0.45 -7.11 -30.99
C ASN A 523 -0.43 -7.93 -29.69
N ARG A 524 0.15 -9.13 -29.71
CA ARG A 524 0.34 -10.02 -28.54
C ARG A 524 1.69 -9.76 -27.89
N MET A 525 1.85 -8.58 -27.30
CA MET A 525 3.14 -8.12 -26.78
C MET A 525 3.07 -7.92 -25.27
N LEU A 526 4.12 -8.36 -24.57
CA LEU A 526 4.37 -7.90 -23.21
C LEU A 526 4.80 -6.42 -23.24
N ARG A 527 4.40 -5.66 -22.23
CA ARG A 527 4.73 -4.24 -22.11
C ARG A 527 6.24 -4.00 -22.04
N GLU A 528 6.72 -2.99 -22.76
CA GLU A 528 8.11 -2.55 -22.76
C GLU A 528 8.18 -1.02 -22.81
N GLY A 529 8.83 -0.40 -21.83
CA GLY A 529 8.89 1.06 -21.75
C GLY A 529 9.86 1.58 -20.70
N GLU A 530 10.20 2.87 -20.79
CA GLU A 530 11.12 3.53 -19.88
C GLU A 530 10.52 4.84 -19.36
N ARG A 531 10.72 5.12 -18.07
CA ARG A 531 10.31 6.36 -17.40
C ARG A 531 11.47 6.95 -16.63
N GLN A 532 11.64 8.27 -16.75
CA GLN A 532 12.63 9.05 -16.03
C GLN A 532 11.94 10.22 -15.34
N GLU A 533 12.29 10.49 -14.09
CA GLU A 533 11.76 11.59 -13.29
C GLU A 533 12.90 12.30 -12.55
N PHE A 534 12.86 13.62 -12.54
CA PHE A 534 13.79 14.48 -11.81
C PHE A 534 12.99 15.53 -11.06
N SER A 535 13.31 15.76 -9.80
CA SER A 535 12.62 16.75 -8.98
C SER A 535 13.57 17.55 -8.10
N LEU A 536 13.20 18.81 -7.90
CA LEU A 536 13.80 19.71 -6.93
C LEU A 536 12.70 20.22 -6.00
N ASN A 537 12.97 20.27 -4.70
CA ASN A 537 12.05 20.76 -3.70
C ASN A 537 12.74 21.68 -2.69
N GLY A 538 11.94 22.55 -2.08
CA GLY A 538 12.37 23.39 -0.98
C GLY A 538 11.21 23.77 -0.07
N LYS A 539 11.48 23.89 1.22
CA LYS A 539 10.52 24.31 2.24
C LYS A 539 11.22 25.21 3.25
N LEU A 540 10.64 26.37 3.51
CA LEU A 540 11.06 27.29 4.57
C LEU A 540 9.99 27.28 5.66
N GLU A 541 10.40 26.96 6.88
CA GLU A 541 9.60 27.17 8.09
C GLU A 541 10.14 28.40 8.83
N TYR A 542 9.22 29.18 9.40
CA TYR A 542 9.48 30.39 10.15
C TYR A 542 8.65 30.38 11.43
N LYS A 543 9.32 30.47 12.58
CA LYS A 543 8.73 30.57 13.91
C LYS A 543 8.99 31.97 14.48
N PRO A 544 8.10 32.96 14.22
CA PRO A 544 8.23 34.30 14.80
C PRO A 544 8.12 34.32 16.33
N ILE A 545 7.36 33.36 16.88
CA ILE A 545 7.15 33.12 18.31
C ILE A 545 6.95 31.61 18.50
N ASP A 546 7.17 31.09 19.71
CA ASP A 546 7.07 29.66 20.02
C ASP A 546 5.73 29.04 19.61
N SER A 547 4.64 29.79 19.80
CA SER A 547 3.28 29.31 19.55
C SER A 547 2.81 29.40 18.09
N LEU A 548 3.62 29.91 17.16
CA LEU A 548 3.24 30.10 15.76
C LEU A 548 4.35 29.59 14.83
N THR A 549 4.01 28.64 13.98
CA THR A 549 4.85 28.21 12.87
C THR A 549 4.16 28.52 11.54
N LEU A 550 4.85 29.27 10.69
CA LEU A 550 4.49 29.51 9.30
C LEU A 550 5.42 28.68 8.42
N TRP A 551 4.90 28.07 7.36
CA TRP A 551 5.78 27.38 6.41
C TRP A 551 5.28 27.53 4.98
N GLY A 552 6.23 27.56 4.05
CA GLY A 552 5.97 27.70 2.62
C GLY A 552 7.06 27.03 1.80
N GLY A 553 6.69 26.46 0.66
CA GLY A 553 7.62 25.73 -0.18
C GLY A 553 7.01 25.26 -1.49
N GLY A 554 7.76 24.45 -2.20
CA GLY A 554 7.27 23.83 -3.42
C GLY A 554 8.22 22.78 -3.99
N ARG A 555 7.68 22.00 -4.91
CA ARG A 555 8.39 20.96 -5.67
C ARG A 555 8.22 21.23 -7.16
N TYR A 556 9.32 21.24 -7.89
CA TYR A 556 9.31 21.17 -9.35
C TYR A 556 9.69 19.75 -9.78
N THR A 557 8.91 19.16 -10.67
CA THR A 557 9.19 17.83 -11.22
C THR A 557 9.17 17.88 -12.73
N TYR A 558 10.20 17.31 -13.36
CA TYR A 558 10.27 17.02 -14.79
C TYR A 558 10.26 15.52 -15.02
N TYR A 559 9.61 15.07 -16.08
CA TYR A 559 9.54 13.66 -16.44
C TYR A 559 9.64 13.42 -17.93
N ARG A 560 10.04 12.21 -18.27
CA ARG A 560 10.02 11.67 -19.62
C ARG A 560 9.59 10.20 -19.58
N THR A 561 8.74 9.81 -20.52
CA THR A 561 8.32 8.42 -20.73
C THR A 561 8.53 8.04 -22.20
N GLN A 562 8.82 6.78 -22.44
CA GLN A 562 8.93 6.22 -23.77
C GLN A 562 8.30 4.82 -23.81
N ASP A 563 7.33 4.63 -24.70
CA ASP A 563 6.83 3.31 -25.09
C ASP A 563 7.77 2.72 -26.14
N LYS A 564 8.24 1.48 -25.91
CA LYS A 564 9.13 0.77 -26.82
C LYS A 564 8.37 -0.21 -27.72
N VAL A 565 7.10 -0.49 -27.43
CA VAL A 565 6.25 -1.41 -28.19
C VAL A 565 5.52 -0.66 -29.30
N ALA A 566 5.64 -1.16 -30.54
CA ALA A 566 4.88 -0.65 -31.68
C ALA A 566 3.52 -1.36 -31.76
N HIS A 567 2.46 -0.60 -32.05
CA HIS A 567 1.14 -1.16 -32.37
C HIS A 567 1.07 -1.44 -33.87
N ALA A 568 0.76 -2.68 -34.24
CA ALA A 568 0.54 -3.09 -35.62
C ALA A 568 -0.92 -2.86 -36.03
N THR A 569 -1.12 -2.21 -37.18
CA THR A 569 -2.43 -2.04 -37.81
C THR A 569 -2.39 -2.73 -39.17
N ALA A 570 -3.31 -3.67 -39.39
CA ALA A 570 -3.39 -4.37 -40.67
C ALA A 570 -3.82 -3.40 -41.79
N ARG A 571 -3.09 -3.39 -42.90
CA ARG A 571 -3.52 -2.78 -44.16
C ARG A 571 -4.39 -3.77 -44.91
N ARG A 572 -5.53 -3.29 -45.38
CA ARG A 572 -6.56 -4.12 -45.99
C ARG A 572 -6.90 -3.60 -47.38
N GLU A 573 -7.03 -4.51 -48.32
CA GLU A 573 -7.35 -4.25 -49.72
C GLU A 573 -8.48 -5.19 -50.16
N GLU A 574 -9.43 -4.66 -50.93
CA GLU A 574 -10.43 -5.51 -51.58
C GLU A 574 -9.79 -6.20 -52.78
N ARG A 575 -9.84 -7.54 -52.80
CA ARG A 575 -9.33 -8.35 -53.91
C ARG A 575 -10.34 -9.42 -54.27
N ASP A 576 -10.50 -9.66 -55.57
CA ASP A 576 -11.19 -10.86 -56.03
C ASP A 576 -10.34 -12.09 -55.67
N LEU A 577 -10.96 -13.07 -55.02
CA LEU A 577 -10.27 -14.27 -54.56
C LEU A 577 -11.24 -15.46 -54.46
N ARG A 578 -10.67 -16.67 -54.42
CA ARG A 578 -11.36 -17.86 -53.94
C ARG A 578 -10.79 -18.26 -52.59
N TYR A 579 -11.68 -18.52 -51.63
CA TYR A 579 -11.29 -19.16 -50.37
C TYR A 579 -11.09 -20.66 -50.57
N LEU A 580 -10.11 -21.21 -49.86
CA LEU A 580 -9.89 -22.64 -49.77
C LEU A 580 -9.86 -23.03 -48.29
N SER A 581 -10.59 -24.08 -47.92
CA SER A 581 -10.40 -24.76 -46.64
C SER A 581 -9.59 -26.02 -46.87
N VAL A 582 -8.54 -26.22 -46.08
CA VAL A 582 -7.67 -27.39 -46.14
C VAL A 582 -7.65 -28.06 -44.77
N SER A 583 -7.62 -29.39 -44.75
CA SER A 583 -7.60 -30.14 -43.50
C SER A 583 -6.77 -31.41 -43.59
N ASN A 584 -6.30 -31.86 -42.42
CA ASN A 584 -5.72 -33.16 -42.19
C ASN A 584 -6.41 -33.79 -40.95
N GLU A 585 -6.00 -34.99 -40.55
CA GLU A 585 -6.61 -35.70 -39.42
C GLU A 585 -6.51 -34.95 -38.07
N GLN A 586 -5.58 -33.99 -37.93
CA GLN A 586 -5.27 -33.30 -36.66
C GLN A 586 -5.62 -31.81 -36.66
N SER A 587 -5.82 -31.18 -37.82
CA SER A 587 -5.94 -29.73 -37.95
C SER A 587 -6.66 -29.32 -39.23
N TYR A 588 -7.28 -28.14 -39.19
CA TYR A 588 -7.80 -27.43 -40.36
C TYR A 588 -7.06 -26.09 -40.55
N GLY A 589 -7.17 -25.54 -41.75
CA GLY A 589 -6.60 -24.24 -42.13
C GLY A 589 -7.30 -23.68 -43.36
N ASN A 590 -6.92 -22.45 -43.72
CA ASN A 590 -7.47 -21.72 -44.84
C ASN A 590 -6.33 -21.28 -45.77
N MET A 591 -6.66 -21.10 -47.04
CA MET A 591 -5.78 -20.50 -48.05
C MET A 591 -6.61 -19.54 -48.91
N MET A 592 -5.94 -18.59 -49.57
CA MET A 592 -6.56 -17.70 -50.55
C MET A 592 -5.90 -17.90 -51.90
N TRP A 593 -6.72 -18.11 -52.93
CA TRP A 593 -6.29 -18.16 -54.31
C TRP A 593 -6.67 -16.86 -54.98
N PHE A 594 -5.68 -16.13 -55.49
CA PHE A 594 -5.89 -14.89 -56.24
C PHE A 594 -5.85 -15.18 -57.74
N PRO A 595 -6.68 -14.50 -58.55
CA PRO A 595 -6.64 -14.66 -59.99
C PRO A 595 -5.35 -14.07 -60.58
N ASP A 596 -5.01 -14.50 -61.80
CA ASP A 596 -3.90 -13.94 -62.58
C ASP A 596 -4.19 -12.52 -63.11
N SER A 597 -3.26 -11.95 -63.89
CA SER A 597 -3.39 -10.59 -64.45
C SER A 597 -4.60 -10.41 -65.37
N ASN A 598 -5.19 -11.50 -65.86
CA ASN A 598 -6.38 -11.50 -66.72
C ASN A 598 -7.67 -11.80 -65.95
N GLY A 599 -7.60 -11.90 -64.61
CA GLY A 599 -8.74 -12.21 -63.76
C GLY A 599 -9.12 -13.70 -63.73
N GLN A 600 -8.23 -14.61 -64.17
CA GLN A 600 -8.52 -16.04 -64.23
C GLN A 600 -7.83 -16.83 -63.11
N TYR A 601 -8.52 -17.83 -62.58
CA TYR A 601 -8.00 -18.78 -61.59
C TYR A 601 -7.41 -19.99 -62.32
N THR A 602 -6.08 -20.07 -62.40
CA THR A 602 -5.35 -21.09 -63.18
C THR A 602 -4.40 -21.91 -62.30
N ASP A 603 -3.93 -23.06 -62.78
CA ASP A 603 -2.95 -23.91 -62.06
C ASP A 603 -1.68 -23.14 -61.67
N ALA A 604 -1.30 -22.13 -62.46
CA ALA A 604 -0.15 -21.27 -62.18
C ALA A 604 -0.35 -20.37 -60.95
N THR A 605 -1.59 -20.05 -60.58
CA THR A 605 -1.93 -19.26 -59.39
C THR A 605 -2.54 -20.08 -58.26
N ASP A 606 -2.84 -21.36 -58.49
CA ASP A 606 -3.44 -22.25 -57.48
C ASP A 606 -2.45 -22.48 -56.31
N PRO A 607 -2.79 -22.05 -55.09
CA PRO A 607 -1.85 -22.12 -53.98
C PRO A 607 -1.63 -23.55 -53.48
N ARG A 608 -2.45 -24.54 -53.86
CA ARG A 608 -2.20 -25.96 -53.57
C ARG A 608 -1.07 -26.52 -54.43
N LEU A 609 -0.98 -26.07 -55.68
CA LEU A 609 0.07 -26.49 -56.63
C LEU A 609 1.38 -25.72 -56.41
N ASN A 610 1.29 -24.47 -55.96
CA ASN A 610 2.43 -23.57 -55.80
C ASN A 610 2.93 -23.48 -54.35
N ASN A 611 2.64 -24.50 -53.53
CA ASN A 611 3.05 -24.60 -52.13
C ASN A 611 2.75 -23.31 -51.31
N GLY A 612 1.52 -22.83 -51.44
CA GLY A 612 1.00 -21.65 -50.74
C GLY A 612 0.94 -21.85 -49.23
N ILE A 613 0.59 -20.79 -48.51
CA ILE A 613 0.58 -20.78 -47.04
C ILE A 613 -0.81 -21.17 -46.54
N VAL A 614 -0.85 -22.18 -45.67
CA VAL A 614 -2.03 -22.59 -44.90
C VAL A 614 -2.03 -21.84 -43.58
N PHE A 615 -2.99 -20.93 -43.41
CA PHE A 615 -3.14 -20.12 -42.21
C PHE A 615 -4.41 -20.50 -41.43
N LYS A 616 -4.37 -20.42 -40.10
CA LYS A 616 -5.52 -20.79 -39.25
C LYS A 616 -6.50 -19.63 -39.03
N ASN A 617 -6.05 -18.39 -39.16
CA ASN A 617 -6.84 -17.19 -38.95
C ASN A 617 -6.80 -16.33 -40.22
N THR A 618 -7.97 -16.03 -40.80
CA THR A 618 -8.12 -15.32 -42.07
C THR A 618 -7.55 -13.89 -42.04
N ASN A 619 -7.29 -13.33 -40.86
CA ASN A 619 -6.66 -12.03 -40.72
C ASN A 619 -5.11 -12.04 -40.87
N TYR A 620 -4.47 -13.19 -41.04
CA TYR A 620 -3.00 -13.32 -41.08
C TYR A 620 -2.52 -14.26 -42.21
N PRO A 621 -2.77 -13.93 -43.49
CA PRO A 621 -2.60 -14.88 -44.58
C PRO A 621 -1.14 -15.18 -44.96
N PHE A 622 -0.20 -14.43 -44.40
CA PHE A 622 1.24 -14.60 -44.63
C PHE A 622 1.93 -15.45 -43.54
N GLU A 623 1.19 -15.86 -42.50
CA GLU A 623 1.74 -16.52 -41.33
C GLU A 623 1.06 -17.88 -41.15
N GLY A 624 1.77 -18.94 -41.55
CA GLY A 624 1.22 -20.29 -41.57
C GLY A 624 2.24 -21.33 -42.02
N ILE A 625 1.77 -22.56 -42.23
CA ILE A 625 2.58 -23.69 -42.69
C ILE A 625 2.43 -23.81 -44.20
N ARG A 626 3.49 -24.14 -44.92
CA ARG A 626 3.42 -24.38 -46.38
C ARG A 626 2.49 -25.57 -46.66
N TYR A 627 1.70 -25.50 -47.72
CA TYR A 627 0.69 -26.51 -48.04
C TYR A 627 1.23 -27.95 -48.08
N ASN A 628 2.42 -28.13 -48.65
CA ASN A 628 3.08 -29.43 -48.73
C ASN A 628 3.54 -29.93 -47.34
N ASP A 629 3.97 -29.01 -46.47
CA ASP A 629 4.40 -29.32 -45.10
C ASP A 629 3.21 -29.52 -44.15
N PHE A 630 2.03 -28.98 -44.49
CA PHE A 630 0.80 -29.14 -43.72
C PHE A 630 0.21 -30.55 -43.84
N GLY A 631 0.55 -31.28 -44.91
CA GLY A 631 0.08 -32.66 -45.13
C GLY A 631 -1.44 -32.75 -45.29
N ALA A 632 -2.03 -31.85 -46.08
CA ALA A 632 -3.48 -31.81 -46.29
C ALA A 632 -4.00 -33.14 -46.89
N THR A 633 -5.00 -33.74 -46.24
CA THR A 633 -5.72 -34.92 -46.76
C THR A 633 -7.00 -34.53 -47.51
N ASP A 634 -7.55 -33.35 -47.22
CA ASP A 634 -8.71 -32.79 -47.92
C ASP A 634 -8.53 -31.29 -48.21
N SER A 635 -9.03 -30.84 -49.37
CA SER A 635 -9.05 -29.43 -49.76
C SER A 635 -10.34 -29.09 -50.51
N ARG A 636 -11.04 -28.04 -50.05
CA ARG A 636 -12.28 -27.55 -50.65
C ARG A 636 -12.10 -26.11 -51.12
N VAL A 637 -12.44 -25.85 -52.38
CA VAL A 637 -12.41 -24.52 -53.00
C VAL A 637 -13.83 -23.96 -53.02
N TYR A 638 -13.99 -22.71 -52.59
CA TYR A 638 -15.26 -21.99 -52.63
C TYR A 638 -15.36 -21.10 -53.88
N PRO A 639 -16.57 -20.68 -54.30
CA PRO A 639 -16.75 -19.72 -55.40
C PRO A 639 -15.97 -18.42 -55.17
N SER A 640 -15.68 -17.69 -56.25
CA SER A 640 -14.99 -16.41 -56.17
C SER A 640 -15.86 -15.35 -55.50
N GLU A 641 -15.26 -14.55 -54.64
CA GLU A 641 -15.86 -13.39 -54.01
C GLU A 641 -14.85 -12.26 -53.88
N VAL A 642 -15.34 -11.02 -53.78
CA VAL A 642 -14.50 -9.88 -53.40
C VAL A 642 -14.33 -9.92 -51.89
N GLY A 643 -13.13 -10.29 -51.45
CA GLY A 643 -12.77 -10.36 -50.04
C GLY A 643 -11.86 -9.22 -49.65
N GLU A 644 -12.07 -8.69 -48.44
CA GLU A 644 -11.11 -7.78 -47.82
C GLU A 644 -9.93 -8.59 -47.27
N VAL A 645 -8.75 -8.42 -47.86
CA VAL A 645 -7.53 -9.16 -47.51
C VAL A 645 -6.47 -8.28 -46.90
N VAL A 646 -5.77 -8.82 -45.91
CA VAL A 646 -4.61 -8.15 -45.34
C VAL A 646 -3.46 -8.19 -46.34
N SER A 647 -3.01 -7.02 -46.81
CA SER A 647 -1.89 -6.86 -47.75
C SER A 647 -0.56 -6.53 -47.06
N GLY A 648 -0.60 -6.15 -45.78
CA GLY A 648 0.57 -5.89 -44.94
C GLY A 648 0.19 -5.25 -43.60
N TYR A 649 1.18 -4.71 -42.88
CA TYR A 649 0.97 -4.03 -41.60
C TYR A 649 1.69 -2.68 -41.59
N ASP A 650 1.02 -1.68 -41.02
CA ASP A 650 1.64 -0.43 -40.60
C ASP A 650 1.93 -0.49 -39.10
N TYR A 651 3.12 -0.05 -38.70
CA TYR A 651 3.52 -0.04 -37.30
C TYR A 651 3.55 1.39 -36.78
N SER A 652 2.91 1.63 -35.63
CA SER A 652 3.02 2.93 -34.97
C SER A 652 4.48 3.19 -34.56
N GLY A 653 4.91 4.45 -34.66
CA GLY A 653 6.19 4.86 -34.08
C GLY A 653 6.23 4.70 -32.56
N LYS A 654 7.44 4.69 -31.98
CA LYS A 654 7.63 4.71 -30.52
C LYS A 654 7.12 6.02 -29.95
N ASN A 655 6.19 5.95 -28.99
CA ASN A 655 5.61 7.14 -28.38
C ASN A 655 6.55 7.68 -27.28
N ARG A 656 6.74 8.99 -27.25
CA ARG A 656 7.48 9.69 -26.21
C ARG A 656 6.60 10.79 -25.64
N ASN A 657 6.60 10.93 -24.32
CA ASN A 657 5.92 12.02 -23.64
C ASN A 657 6.88 12.62 -22.61
N SER A 658 6.83 13.93 -22.43
CA SER A 658 7.62 14.63 -21.43
C SER A 658 6.90 15.87 -20.96
N GLY A 659 7.19 16.31 -19.76
CA GLY A 659 6.67 17.57 -19.24
C GLY A 659 7.29 17.92 -17.91
N GLY A 660 6.92 19.07 -17.38
CA GLY A 660 7.29 19.45 -16.03
C GLY A 660 6.27 20.39 -15.43
N ALA A 661 6.21 20.43 -14.09
CA ALA A 661 5.31 21.30 -13.37
C ALA A 661 5.83 21.61 -11.96
N PHE A 662 5.45 22.79 -11.47
CA PHE A 662 5.64 23.20 -10.09
C PHE A 662 4.39 22.90 -9.25
N ALA A 663 4.59 22.50 -8.00
CA ALA A 663 3.57 22.19 -7.02
C ALA A 663 3.89 22.94 -5.71
N PRO A 664 3.11 23.99 -5.36
CA PRO A 664 3.31 24.76 -4.13
C PRO A 664 2.73 24.04 -2.90
N ALA A 665 3.27 24.37 -1.74
CA ALA A 665 2.70 24.01 -0.45
C ALA A 665 2.94 25.13 0.57
N PHE A 666 1.97 25.35 1.45
CA PHE A 666 2.10 26.30 2.55
C PHE A 666 1.14 25.93 3.68
N GLY A 667 1.42 26.40 4.88
CA GLY A 667 0.55 26.18 6.02
C GLY A 667 0.93 27.00 7.23
N ILE A 668 0.06 26.89 8.23
CA ILE A 668 0.18 27.53 9.53
C ILE A 668 -0.12 26.49 10.60
N ASN A 669 0.67 26.52 11.67
CA ASN A 669 0.45 25.76 12.89
C ASN A 669 0.44 26.74 14.07
N LEU A 670 -0.57 26.63 14.93
CA LEU A 670 -0.76 27.47 16.10
C LEU A 670 -0.87 26.59 17.33
N GLU A 671 -0.02 26.82 18.32
CA GLU A 671 -0.19 26.27 19.66
C GLU A 671 -1.08 27.22 20.47
N VAL A 672 -2.33 26.83 20.70
CA VAL A 672 -3.33 27.69 21.37
C VAL A 672 -3.33 27.52 22.90
N ALA A 673 -2.77 26.42 23.37
CA ALA A 673 -2.48 26.10 24.76
C ALA A 673 -1.35 25.05 24.76
N PRO A 674 -0.64 24.83 25.89
CA PRO A 674 0.43 23.83 25.96
C PRO A 674 -0.01 22.49 25.38
N ASP A 675 0.77 21.98 24.42
CA ASP A 675 0.54 20.72 23.70
C ASP A 675 -0.84 20.64 23.00
N THR A 676 -1.46 21.79 22.68
CA THR A 676 -2.74 21.88 21.96
C THR A 676 -2.58 22.73 20.70
N PHE A 677 -2.74 22.09 19.55
CA PHE A 677 -2.41 22.64 18.24
C PHE A 677 -3.65 22.79 17.37
N VAL A 678 -3.69 23.87 16.59
CA VAL A 678 -4.62 24.09 15.49
C VAL A 678 -3.81 24.41 14.25
N TYR A 679 -4.11 23.73 13.14
CA TYR A 679 -3.38 23.94 11.90
C TYR A 679 -4.29 24.04 10.69
N ALA A 680 -3.78 24.70 9.67
CA ALA A 680 -4.33 24.68 8.33
C ALA A 680 -3.18 24.55 7.33
N SER A 681 -3.34 23.67 6.34
CA SER A 681 -2.34 23.46 5.29
C SER A 681 -2.96 23.31 3.92
N TYR A 682 -2.25 23.81 2.92
CA TYR A 682 -2.49 23.58 1.51
C TYR A 682 -1.26 22.93 0.91
N THR A 683 -1.41 21.74 0.34
CA THR A 683 -0.31 21.05 -0.35
C THR A 683 -0.77 20.60 -1.72
N GLN A 684 0.03 20.91 -2.74
CA GLN A 684 -0.16 20.37 -4.07
C GLN A 684 0.90 19.32 -4.39
N GLY A 685 0.51 18.23 -5.02
CA GLY A 685 1.40 17.21 -5.58
C GLY A 685 1.12 16.96 -7.05
N LEU A 686 2.11 16.38 -7.73
CA LEU A 686 2.04 16.03 -9.14
C LEU A 686 2.32 14.54 -9.30
N ARG A 687 1.44 13.85 -10.02
CA ARG A 687 1.70 12.48 -10.46
C ARG A 687 1.85 12.45 -11.97
N MET A 688 2.97 11.91 -12.41
CA MET A 688 3.26 11.73 -13.82
C MET A 688 2.58 10.44 -14.33
N PRO A 689 2.14 10.41 -15.60
CA PRO A 689 1.61 9.18 -16.19
C PRO A 689 2.58 8.00 -16.01
N SER A 690 2.05 6.87 -15.57
CA SER A 690 2.80 5.62 -15.37
C SER A 690 3.12 4.94 -16.71
N LEU A 691 4.07 4.00 -16.72
CA LEU A 691 4.30 3.15 -17.88
C LEU A 691 3.05 2.33 -18.23
N PHE A 692 2.28 1.89 -17.24
CA PHE A 692 1.03 1.16 -17.49
C PHE A 692 -0.01 1.98 -18.27
N GLU A 693 -0.06 3.31 -18.05
CA GLU A 693 -1.00 4.22 -18.72
C GLU A 693 -0.51 4.70 -20.10
N THR A 694 0.80 4.64 -20.35
CA THR A 694 1.46 5.25 -21.50
C THR A 694 2.06 4.27 -22.50
N SER A 695 2.16 2.98 -22.16
CA SER A 695 2.75 1.97 -23.03
C SER A 695 1.83 0.78 -23.33
N GLN A 696 1.93 0.28 -24.56
CA GLN A 696 1.19 -0.88 -25.03
C GLN A 696 1.50 -2.13 -24.19
N GLY A 697 0.56 -3.06 -24.11
CA GLY A 697 0.74 -4.30 -23.35
C GLY A 697 -0.31 -5.34 -23.72
N VAL A 698 -0.46 -6.34 -22.87
CA VAL A 698 -1.10 -7.62 -23.20
C VAL A 698 -2.63 -7.62 -23.43
N LEU A 699 -3.31 -6.45 -23.51
CA LEU A 699 -4.75 -6.35 -23.19
C LEU A 699 -5.54 -5.23 -23.88
N GLN A 700 -6.89 -5.31 -23.77
CA GLN A 700 -7.92 -4.38 -24.28
C GLN A 700 -7.83 -2.91 -23.79
N THR A 701 -6.75 -2.51 -23.12
CA THR A 701 -6.48 -1.13 -22.70
C THR A 701 -5.46 -0.49 -23.61
N MET A 702 -5.89 0.49 -24.39
CA MET A 702 -5.01 1.31 -25.21
C MET A 702 -4.34 2.41 -24.37
N PRO A 703 -3.04 2.67 -24.59
CA PRO A 703 -2.35 3.79 -23.99
C PRO A 703 -3.04 5.12 -24.26
N GLY A 704 -2.97 6.03 -23.28
CA GLY A 704 -3.50 7.37 -23.45
C GLY A 704 -2.61 8.19 -24.37
N LYS A 705 -3.22 8.90 -25.34
CA LYS A 705 -2.48 9.84 -26.21
C LYS A 705 -2.48 11.22 -25.56
N GLY A 706 -1.29 11.77 -25.30
CA GLY A 706 -1.15 13.14 -24.77
C GLY A 706 -1.63 13.31 -23.32
N LEU A 707 -1.50 12.26 -22.48
CA LEU A 707 -1.86 12.34 -21.08
C LEU A 707 -1.09 13.45 -20.36
N LYS A 708 -1.83 14.30 -19.63
CA LYS A 708 -1.29 15.34 -18.77
C LYS A 708 -1.02 14.78 -17.37
N PRO A 709 -0.03 15.30 -16.63
CA PRO A 709 0.16 14.98 -15.22
C PRO A 709 -1.09 15.29 -14.39
N GLU A 710 -1.35 14.44 -13.41
CA GLU A 710 -2.38 14.68 -12.40
C GLU A 710 -1.88 15.71 -11.40
N ARG A 711 -2.76 16.65 -11.03
CA ARG A 711 -2.44 17.70 -10.05
C ARG A 711 -3.38 17.58 -8.87
N SER A 712 -2.88 17.07 -7.76
CA SER A 712 -3.65 16.88 -6.52
C SER A 712 -3.45 18.07 -5.60
N SER A 713 -4.52 18.79 -5.28
CA SER A 713 -4.54 19.85 -4.28
C SER A 713 -5.27 19.35 -3.05
N SER A 714 -4.62 19.44 -1.88
CA SER A 714 -5.19 19.04 -0.59
C SER A 714 -5.25 20.26 0.33
N TRP A 715 -6.45 20.54 0.83
CA TRP A 715 -6.64 21.40 2.00
C TRP A 715 -6.88 20.52 3.23
N GLU A 716 -6.16 20.79 4.31
CA GLU A 716 -6.37 20.14 5.59
C GLU A 716 -6.47 21.18 6.71
N ILE A 717 -7.47 21.01 7.57
CA ILE A 717 -7.65 21.80 8.78
C ILE A 717 -7.80 20.80 9.92
N GLY A 718 -7.00 20.95 10.96
CA GLY A 718 -7.04 20.02 12.09
C GLY A 718 -6.77 20.69 13.42
N ALA A 719 -7.20 19.99 14.46
CA ALA A 719 -6.90 20.32 15.83
C ALA A 719 -6.45 19.06 16.56
N SER A 720 -5.47 19.19 17.45
CA SER A 720 -4.96 18.11 18.26
C SER A 720 -4.58 18.59 19.64
N THR A 721 -4.60 17.68 20.60
CA THR A 721 -4.08 17.93 21.93
C THR A 721 -3.42 16.67 22.48
N LEU A 722 -2.33 16.85 23.21
CA LEU A 722 -1.63 15.83 23.96
C LEU A 722 -1.56 16.29 25.42
N HIS A 723 -2.14 15.54 26.33
CA HIS A 723 -2.13 15.85 27.76
C HIS A 723 -1.55 14.68 28.56
N LYS A 724 -0.84 15.03 29.63
CA LYS A 724 -0.43 14.11 30.70
C LYS A 724 -1.22 14.46 31.95
N GLY A 725 -1.57 13.47 32.77
CA GLY A 725 -2.28 13.72 34.03
C GLY A 725 -3.77 14.05 33.84
N LEU A 726 -4.43 13.50 32.83
CA LEU A 726 -5.84 13.78 32.50
C LEU A 726 -6.80 13.19 33.55
N LEU A 727 -6.71 11.89 33.83
CA LEU A 727 -7.54 11.19 34.83
C LEU A 727 -6.72 10.72 36.03
N LEU A 728 -5.46 10.36 35.82
CA LEU A 728 -4.50 9.92 36.82
C LEU A 728 -3.18 10.65 36.60
N ASP A 729 -2.43 10.96 37.66
CA ASP A 729 -1.20 11.79 37.58
C ASP A 729 -0.16 11.32 36.55
N ASN A 730 -0.15 10.02 36.20
CA ASN A 730 0.81 9.40 35.28
C ASN A 730 0.19 8.93 33.95
N ASP A 731 -1.07 9.25 33.66
CA ASP A 731 -1.66 8.89 32.37
C ASP A 731 -1.27 9.88 31.26
N SER A 732 -1.38 9.42 30.02
CA SER A 732 -1.24 10.22 28.82
C SER A 732 -2.45 10.03 27.91
N ALA A 733 -2.89 11.11 27.29
CA ALA A 733 -4.03 11.13 26.38
C ALA A 733 -3.70 12.02 25.18
N ALA A 734 -3.98 11.53 23.98
CA ALA A 734 -3.83 12.25 22.75
C ALA A 734 -5.11 12.17 21.93
N ILE A 735 -5.48 13.26 21.26
CA ILE A 735 -6.59 13.26 20.30
C ILE A 735 -6.26 14.20 19.15
N LYS A 736 -6.63 13.80 17.93
CA LYS A 736 -6.50 14.60 16.71
C LYS A 736 -7.73 14.44 15.85
N LEU A 737 -8.33 15.57 15.49
CA LEU A 737 -9.45 15.66 14.57
C LEU A 737 -9.01 16.47 13.35
N ALA A 738 -9.18 15.93 12.15
CA ALA A 738 -8.82 16.58 10.91
C ALA A 738 -9.98 16.54 9.91
N TYR A 739 -10.22 17.67 9.25
CA TYR A 739 -11.02 17.75 8.03
C TYR A 739 -10.08 17.86 6.83
N PHE A 740 -10.27 17.00 5.84
CA PHE A 740 -9.51 17.03 4.59
C PHE A 740 -10.42 17.28 3.39
N ASN A 741 -9.89 17.96 2.38
CA ASN A 741 -10.53 18.17 1.09
C ASN A 741 -9.50 18.08 -0.04
N ASN A 742 -9.49 16.95 -0.72
CA ASN A 742 -8.61 16.67 -1.85
C ASN A 742 -9.34 16.89 -3.17
N SER A 743 -8.68 17.55 -4.11
CA SER A 743 -9.13 17.71 -5.49
C SER A 743 -7.99 17.41 -6.44
N ILE A 744 -8.15 16.40 -7.28
CA ILE A 744 -7.20 16.00 -8.32
C ILE A 744 -7.73 16.49 -9.66
N LYS A 745 -6.99 17.36 -10.35
CA LYS A 745 -7.25 17.74 -11.74
C LYS A 745 -6.51 16.82 -12.69
N ASN A 746 -7.05 16.64 -13.90
CA ASN A 746 -6.52 15.74 -14.92
C ASN A 746 -6.39 14.29 -14.43
N TYR A 747 -7.27 13.80 -13.55
CA TYR A 747 -7.17 12.44 -13.02
C TYR A 747 -7.16 11.45 -14.18
N ILE A 748 -6.17 10.57 -14.24
CA ILE A 748 -6.01 9.59 -15.31
C ILE A 748 -6.77 8.33 -14.90
N THR A 749 -7.80 8.02 -15.68
CA THR A 749 -8.50 6.74 -15.60
C THR A 749 -8.66 6.20 -17.01
N ARG A 750 -9.29 5.05 -17.14
CA ARG A 750 -9.74 4.55 -18.44
C ARG A 750 -11.25 4.56 -18.49
N TYR A 751 -11.81 4.75 -19.67
CA TYR A 751 -13.23 4.54 -19.89
C TYR A 751 -13.47 3.44 -20.91
N TYR A 752 -14.64 2.82 -20.80
CA TYR A 752 -15.18 2.00 -21.87
C TYR A 752 -15.61 2.91 -23.02
N ASP A 753 -15.18 2.59 -24.25
CA ASP A 753 -15.64 3.33 -25.43
C ASP A 753 -16.97 2.74 -25.93
N PRO A 754 -18.11 3.46 -25.79
CA PRO A 754 -19.41 2.96 -26.22
C PRO A 754 -19.63 3.06 -27.74
N SER A 755 -18.65 3.57 -28.51
CA SER A 755 -18.80 3.80 -29.95
C SER A 755 -18.99 2.50 -30.74
N PRO A 756 -19.87 2.47 -31.76
CA PRO A 756 -20.06 1.31 -32.62
C PRO A 756 -18.73 0.84 -33.25
N GLY A 757 -18.46 -0.47 -33.21
CA GLY A 757 -17.22 -1.06 -33.76
C GLY A 757 -16.00 -1.04 -32.84
N LEU A 758 -16.05 -0.35 -31.69
CA LEU A 758 -14.99 -0.34 -30.66
C LEU A 758 -15.39 -1.09 -29.38
N MET A 759 -16.44 -1.91 -29.47
CA MET A 759 -16.98 -2.71 -28.37
C MET A 759 -15.89 -3.54 -27.68
N GLY A 760 -15.62 -3.24 -26.40
CA GLY A 760 -14.62 -3.96 -25.60
C GLY A 760 -13.26 -3.27 -25.49
N LEU A 761 -13.01 -2.18 -26.23
CA LEU A 761 -11.80 -1.39 -26.09
C LEU A 761 -11.94 -0.35 -24.97
N MET A 762 -10.86 -0.20 -24.21
CA MET A 762 -10.76 0.77 -23.13
C MET A 762 -9.57 1.67 -23.41
N ARG A 763 -9.68 2.96 -23.09
CA ARG A 763 -8.60 3.92 -23.36
C ARG A 763 -8.35 4.80 -22.15
N PHE A 764 -7.08 5.00 -21.83
CA PHE A 764 -6.68 5.96 -20.81
C PHE A 764 -6.93 7.41 -21.28
N SER A 765 -7.50 8.21 -20.38
CA SER A 765 -7.78 9.63 -20.60
C SER A 765 -7.70 10.40 -19.27
N ASN A 766 -7.42 11.70 -19.35
CA ASN A 766 -7.57 12.61 -18.23
C ASN A 766 -9.05 12.98 -18.06
N THR A 767 -9.56 12.97 -16.82
CA THR A 767 -10.86 13.54 -16.44
C THR A 767 -10.70 15.00 -16.00
N ASP A 768 -11.81 15.73 -15.88
CA ASP A 768 -11.80 17.11 -15.42
C ASP A 768 -11.34 17.19 -13.95
N SER A 769 -11.93 16.37 -13.07
CA SER A 769 -11.46 16.25 -11.68
C SER A 769 -11.95 14.99 -10.96
N TYR A 770 -11.24 14.61 -9.89
CA TYR A 770 -11.66 13.67 -8.84
C TYR A 770 -11.56 14.36 -7.48
N LYS A 771 -12.60 14.30 -6.65
CA LYS A 771 -12.68 15.02 -5.38
C LYS A 771 -13.07 14.09 -4.24
N THR A 772 -12.40 14.23 -3.10
CA THR A 772 -12.69 13.49 -1.86
C THR A 772 -12.59 14.42 -0.66
N SER A 773 -13.59 14.43 0.22
CA SER A 773 -13.50 15.13 1.51
C SER A 773 -14.08 14.31 2.65
N GLY A 774 -13.59 14.55 3.85
CA GLY A 774 -13.99 13.77 5.03
C GLY A 774 -13.39 14.28 6.34
N LEU A 775 -13.78 13.60 7.41
CA LEU A 775 -13.29 13.79 8.77
C LEU A 775 -12.49 12.56 9.19
N GLU A 776 -11.35 12.78 9.84
CA GLU A 776 -10.54 11.74 10.48
C GLU A 776 -10.36 12.07 11.95
N LEU A 777 -10.58 11.07 12.81
CA LEU A 777 -10.33 11.15 14.24
C LEU A 777 -9.31 10.07 14.63
N GLN A 778 -8.33 10.46 15.43
CA GLN A 778 -7.34 9.59 16.05
C GLN A 778 -7.25 9.94 17.52
N SER A 779 -7.13 8.93 18.37
CA SER A 779 -6.94 9.12 19.80
C SER A 779 -6.17 7.96 20.40
N HIS A 780 -5.38 8.29 21.42
CA HIS A 780 -4.57 7.38 22.19
C HIS A 780 -4.75 7.70 23.68
N TYR A 781 -4.81 6.68 24.51
CA TYR A 781 -4.85 6.80 25.96
C TYR A 781 -3.99 5.70 26.59
N ASP A 782 -3.10 6.06 27.51
CA ASP A 782 -2.30 5.11 28.27
C ASP A 782 -2.20 5.56 29.74
N ALA A 783 -2.60 4.67 30.65
CA ALA A 783 -2.54 4.86 32.10
C ALA A 783 -1.61 3.84 32.78
N GLY A 784 -0.64 3.30 32.03
CA GLY A 784 0.26 2.22 32.43
C GLY A 784 -0.44 0.86 32.44
N ARG A 785 -1.47 0.69 33.29
CA ARG A 785 -2.24 -0.56 33.40
C ARG A 785 -3.30 -0.74 32.33
N VAL A 786 -3.80 0.35 31.75
CA VAL A 786 -4.88 0.37 30.76
C VAL A 786 -4.40 1.19 29.58
N PHE A 787 -4.68 0.72 28.37
CA PHE A 787 -4.51 1.54 27.18
C PHE A 787 -5.71 1.39 26.24
N ALA A 788 -5.96 2.44 25.45
CA ALA A 788 -6.99 2.44 24.43
C ALA A 788 -6.61 3.34 23.25
N ASP A 789 -6.78 2.82 22.05
CA ASP A 789 -6.58 3.50 20.78
C ASP A 789 -7.91 3.50 20.03
N PHE A 790 -8.44 4.69 19.75
CA PHE A 790 -9.65 4.83 18.94
C PHE A 790 -9.36 5.68 17.71
N SER A 791 -9.75 5.18 16.56
CA SER A 791 -9.66 5.90 15.30
C SER A 791 -10.93 5.74 14.46
N SER A 792 -11.26 6.76 13.68
CA SER A 792 -12.37 6.70 12.74
C SER A 792 -12.18 7.60 11.53
N THR A 793 -12.90 7.30 10.46
CA THR A 793 -12.94 8.10 9.24
C THR A 793 -14.34 8.14 8.69
N TYR A 794 -14.80 9.34 8.32
CA TYR A 794 -16.10 9.57 7.71
C TYR A 794 -15.95 10.42 6.45
N TYR A 795 -16.32 9.85 5.31
CA TYR A 795 -16.29 10.56 4.03
C TYR A 795 -17.58 11.35 3.81
N LEU A 796 -17.42 12.62 3.49
CA LEU A 796 -18.50 13.58 3.21
C LEU A 796 -18.85 13.62 1.73
N LYS A 797 -17.83 13.58 0.86
CA LYS A 797 -18.01 13.67 -0.59
C LYS A 797 -16.96 12.82 -1.32
N THR A 798 -17.39 12.12 -2.36
CA THR A 798 -16.55 11.46 -3.36
C THR A 798 -17.20 11.69 -4.73
N GLU A 799 -16.52 12.37 -5.65
CA GLU A 799 -17.11 12.80 -6.93
C GLU A 799 -16.06 12.82 -8.04
N THR A 800 -16.40 12.29 -9.22
CA THR A 800 -15.63 12.48 -10.46
C THR A 800 -16.41 13.35 -11.43
N CYS A 801 -15.73 14.31 -12.05
CA CYS A 801 -16.28 15.11 -13.15
C CYS A 801 -15.53 14.82 -14.45
N ASP A 802 -16.30 14.63 -15.52
CA ASP A 802 -15.80 14.50 -16.90
C ASP A 802 -16.92 14.89 -17.86
N SER A 803 -17.03 16.18 -18.13
CA SER A 803 -18.09 16.74 -18.98
C SER A 803 -18.05 16.20 -20.41
N ALA A 804 -16.84 15.98 -20.95
CA ALA A 804 -16.65 15.49 -22.31
C ALA A 804 -17.09 14.02 -22.44
N PHE A 805 -16.71 13.17 -21.49
CA PHE A 805 -17.16 11.77 -21.48
C PHE A 805 -18.66 11.66 -21.20
N ALA A 806 -19.20 12.43 -20.24
CA ALA A 806 -20.64 12.49 -19.98
C ALA A 806 -21.44 12.88 -21.21
N ALA A 807 -20.97 13.86 -22.00
CA ALA A 807 -21.61 14.25 -23.26
C ALA A 807 -21.63 13.10 -24.29
N ARG A 808 -20.55 12.31 -24.38
CA ARG A 808 -20.53 11.11 -25.24
C ARG A 808 -21.52 10.05 -24.78
N LEU A 809 -21.62 9.82 -23.46
CA LEU A 809 -22.61 8.90 -22.90
C LEU A 809 -24.03 9.34 -23.25
N ARG A 810 -24.37 10.63 -23.05
CA ARG A 810 -25.67 11.18 -23.46
C ARG A 810 -25.95 10.96 -24.95
N ALA A 811 -24.96 11.20 -25.81
CA ALA A 811 -25.09 10.98 -27.25
C ALA A 811 -25.24 9.50 -27.65
N SER A 812 -24.73 8.57 -26.82
CA SER A 812 -24.87 7.12 -27.03
C SER A 812 -26.13 6.51 -26.41
N SER A 813 -26.99 7.33 -25.77
CA SER A 813 -28.25 6.90 -25.17
C SER A 813 -29.14 6.22 -26.22
N ASN A 814 -29.76 5.10 -25.82
CA ASN A 814 -30.62 4.32 -26.72
C ASN A 814 -31.72 3.60 -25.92
N ARG A 815 -32.65 2.94 -26.63
CA ARG A 815 -33.81 2.28 -26.02
C ARG A 815 -33.48 1.20 -24.99
N TYR A 816 -32.28 0.62 -25.03
CA TYR A 816 -31.85 -0.44 -24.12
C TYR A 816 -31.13 0.09 -22.90
N ARG A 817 -30.60 1.31 -22.97
CA ARG A 817 -29.85 1.96 -21.89
C ARG A 817 -30.01 3.47 -22.01
N ASP A 818 -30.86 4.02 -21.16
CA ASP A 818 -31.05 5.47 -21.09
C ASP A 818 -29.86 6.10 -20.37
N LEU A 819 -29.10 6.89 -21.13
CA LEU A 819 -27.96 7.68 -20.69
C LEU A 819 -28.21 9.19 -20.89
N SER A 820 -29.42 9.59 -21.29
CA SER A 820 -29.73 10.97 -21.68
C SER A 820 -29.58 11.97 -20.54
N ASN A 821 -29.75 11.51 -19.30
CA ASN A 821 -29.63 12.28 -18.07
C ASN A 821 -28.24 12.17 -17.39
N THR A 822 -27.24 11.59 -18.06
CA THR A 822 -25.89 11.44 -17.47
C THR A 822 -25.35 12.80 -17.03
N PRO A 823 -24.99 13.00 -15.75
CA PRO A 823 -24.49 14.28 -15.26
C PRO A 823 -23.00 14.46 -15.61
N ASP A 824 -22.54 15.71 -15.70
CA ASP A 824 -21.13 16.01 -15.95
C ASP A 824 -20.22 15.64 -14.76
N CYS A 825 -20.80 15.59 -13.56
CA CYS A 825 -20.17 15.11 -12.33
C CYS A 825 -21.05 14.05 -11.69
N THR A 826 -20.44 12.95 -11.23
CA THR A 826 -21.15 11.85 -10.58
C THR A 826 -20.43 11.42 -9.29
N PRO A 827 -21.16 11.05 -8.23
CA PRO A 827 -20.56 10.29 -7.14
C PRO A 827 -19.87 9.05 -7.70
N GLY A 828 -18.65 8.73 -7.26
CA GLY A 828 -17.88 7.64 -7.87
C GLY A 828 -17.33 8.08 -9.24
N SER A 829 -17.51 7.31 -10.30
CA SER A 829 -17.03 7.62 -11.65
C SER A 829 -17.89 6.96 -12.73
N PHE A 830 -17.56 7.17 -14.01
CA PHE A 830 -18.31 6.61 -15.14
C PHE A 830 -17.84 5.20 -15.50
N MET A 831 -18.59 4.55 -16.38
CA MET A 831 -18.36 3.16 -16.79
C MET A 831 -16.93 2.89 -17.29
N GLY A 832 -16.34 1.80 -16.77
CA GLY A 832 -14.97 1.38 -17.07
C GLY A 832 -13.88 2.07 -16.26
N SER A 833 -14.20 3.10 -15.47
CA SER A 833 -13.21 3.80 -14.63
C SER A 833 -12.70 2.93 -13.47
N TYR A 834 -11.39 2.98 -13.21
CA TYR A 834 -10.78 2.27 -12.08
C TYR A 834 -11.28 2.74 -10.72
N SER A 835 -11.61 4.02 -10.59
CA SER A 835 -12.08 4.58 -9.32
C SER A 835 -13.40 3.96 -8.85
N ASN A 836 -14.19 3.32 -9.73
CA ASN A 836 -15.40 2.60 -9.33
C ASN A 836 -15.13 1.42 -8.38
N THR A 837 -13.94 0.83 -8.44
CA THR A 837 -13.51 -0.27 -7.55
C THR A 837 -12.67 0.19 -6.37
N GLN A 838 -12.35 1.49 -6.29
CA GLN A 838 -11.45 2.07 -5.29
C GLN A 838 -12.21 2.93 -4.26
N ASN A 839 -13.55 2.81 -4.22
CA ASN A 839 -14.43 3.54 -3.31
C ASN A 839 -14.33 2.97 -1.89
N PRO A 840 -13.70 3.68 -0.93
CA PRO A 840 -13.47 3.19 0.42
C PRO A 840 -14.77 3.17 1.24
N PRO A 841 -14.79 2.57 2.44
CA PRO A 841 -15.97 2.59 3.30
C PRO A 841 -16.37 4.01 3.64
N ARG A 842 -17.66 4.35 3.56
CA ARG A 842 -18.16 5.68 3.92
C ARG A 842 -17.82 6.04 5.37
N PHE A 843 -17.95 5.08 6.27
CA PHE A 843 -17.56 5.17 7.67
C PHE A 843 -16.72 3.95 8.05
N SER A 844 -15.61 4.20 8.73
CA SER A 844 -14.80 3.16 9.36
C SER A 844 -14.42 3.60 10.77
N ALA A 845 -14.38 2.66 11.70
CA ALA A 845 -13.96 2.90 13.07
C ALA A 845 -13.17 1.69 13.60
N ASN A 846 -12.15 1.96 14.39
CA ASN A 846 -11.33 0.93 15.02
C ASN A 846 -11.07 1.33 16.48
N LEU A 847 -11.34 0.40 17.39
CA LEU A 847 -11.03 0.52 18.81
C LEU A 847 -10.14 -0.64 19.20
N THR A 848 -8.93 -0.36 19.64
CA THR A 848 -8.05 -1.32 20.32
C THR A 848 -8.00 -0.93 21.79
N SER A 849 -8.15 -1.89 22.70
CA SER A 849 -7.97 -1.63 24.13
C SER A 849 -7.40 -2.84 24.84
N GLY A 850 -6.66 -2.60 25.92
CA GLY A 850 -6.00 -3.65 26.66
C GLY A 850 -5.64 -3.29 28.09
N LEU A 851 -5.24 -4.32 28.82
CA LEU A 851 -4.83 -4.29 30.21
C LEU A 851 -3.43 -4.89 30.34
N ARG A 852 -2.57 -4.26 31.14
CA ARG A 852 -1.22 -4.72 31.50
C ARG A 852 -1.21 -5.15 32.97
N PHE A 853 -0.71 -6.36 33.24
CA PHE A 853 -0.61 -6.98 34.56
C PHE A 853 0.83 -7.38 34.86
N PHE A 854 1.15 -7.55 36.15
CA PHE A 854 2.44 -8.07 36.64
C PHE A 854 3.63 -7.31 36.03
N ASP A 855 3.68 -6.00 36.22
CA ASP A 855 4.73 -5.13 35.65
C ASP A 855 4.87 -5.31 34.13
N GLN A 856 3.72 -5.40 33.45
CA GLN A 856 3.58 -5.59 32.01
C GLN A 856 4.14 -6.94 31.50
N ALA A 857 4.34 -7.93 32.38
CA ALA A 857 4.67 -9.28 31.96
C ALA A 857 3.50 -9.97 31.26
N LEU A 858 2.26 -9.58 31.55
CA LEU A 858 1.07 -10.06 30.84
C LEU A 858 0.26 -8.88 30.31
N THR A 859 0.01 -8.87 29.00
CA THR A 859 -0.88 -7.91 28.34
C THR A 859 -2.01 -8.65 27.64
N LEU A 860 -3.25 -8.27 27.95
CA LEU A 860 -4.47 -8.83 27.37
C LEU A 860 -5.28 -7.71 26.73
N GLY A 861 -5.92 -7.98 25.59
CA GLY A 861 -6.80 -6.98 25.02
C GLY A 861 -7.59 -7.47 23.82
N GLY A 862 -8.25 -6.53 23.15
CA GLY A 862 -9.01 -6.80 21.94
C GLY A 862 -9.04 -5.61 20.99
N ARG A 863 -9.43 -5.91 19.75
CA ARG A 863 -9.69 -4.92 18.70
C ARG A 863 -11.08 -5.12 18.14
N ALA A 864 -11.86 -4.05 18.11
CA ALA A 864 -13.14 -3.98 17.42
C ALA A 864 -12.98 -3.10 16.17
N THR A 865 -13.17 -3.68 14.99
CA THR A 865 -13.11 -2.97 13.71
C THR A 865 -14.48 -2.95 13.07
N TYR A 866 -14.96 -1.78 12.70
CA TYR A 866 -16.20 -1.59 11.94
C TYR A 866 -15.90 -0.93 10.60
N SER A 867 -16.45 -1.50 9.54
CA SER A 867 -16.48 -0.89 8.20
C SER A 867 -17.92 -0.85 7.73
N SER A 868 -18.36 0.29 7.19
CA SER A 868 -19.61 0.37 6.43
C SER A 868 -19.43 -0.18 5.01
N GLY A 869 -20.49 -0.10 4.19
CA GLY A 869 -20.36 -0.21 2.74
C GLY A 869 -19.60 0.97 2.11
N PRO A 870 -19.36 0.92 0.79
CA PRO A 870 -18.58 1.94 0.08
C PRO A 870 -19.22 3.32 0.11
N THR A 871 -18.41 4.38 -0.06
CA THR A 871 -18.86 5.76 -0.22
C THR A 871 -19.91 5.91 -1.31
N VAL A 872 -19.75 5.16 -2.39
CA VAL A 872 -20.62 5.15 -3.56
C VAL A 872 -20.81 3.70 -4.04
N LYS A 873 -22.05 3.33 -4.34
CA LYS A 873 -22.39 2.13 -5.09
C LYS A 873 -22.55 2.52 -6.56
N ALA A 874 -22.02 1.72 -7.47
CA ALA A 874 -22.09 1.95 -8.90
C ALA A 874 -23.41 1.40 -9.46
N ASP A 875 -24.54 1.96 -9.03
CA ASP A 875 -25.90 1.52 -9.35
C ASP A 875 -26.57 2.32 -10.49
N GLU A 876 -25.94 3.40 -10.95
CA GLU A 876 -26.48 4.22 -12.02
C GLU A 876 -26.16 3.69 -13.43
N ASN A 877 -27.05 3.98 -14.38
CA ASN A 877 -26.93 3.54 -15.77
C ASN A 877 -25.64 4.00 -16.45
N TRP A 878 -24.97 5.07 -16.03
CA TRP A 878 -23.71 5.54 -16.62
C TRP A 878 -22.45 5.00 -15.91
N GLN A 879 -22.61 4.29 -14.81
CA GLN A 879 -21.49 3.75 -13.99
C GLN A 879 -21.25 2.27 -14.25
N THR A 880 -22.31 1.52 -14.52
CA THR A 880 -22.24 0.08 -14.82
C THR A 880 -21.60 -0.16 -16.19
N GLY A 881 -21.05 -1.33 -16.48
CA GLY A 881 -20.47 -1.60 -17.79
C GLY A 881 -19.84 -2.98 -17.85
N ALA A 882 -19.45 -3.41 -19.05
CA ALA A 882 -18.83 -4.73 -19.25
C ALA A 882 -17.48 -4.89 -18.53
N THR A 883 -16.88 -3.80 -18.05
CA THR A 883 -15.56 -3.80 -17.40
C THR A 883 -15.59 -2.98 -16.12
N THR A 884 -14.68 -3.33 -15.21
CA THR A 884 -14.49 -2.76 -13.87
C THR A 884 -15.75 -2.89 -12.99
N PRO A 885 -16.33 -4.10 -12.87
CA PRO A 885 -17.50 -4.29 -12.02
C PRO A 885 -17.13 -4.01 -10.56
N GLN A 886 -17.92 -3.17 -9.89
CA GLN A 886 -17.72 -2.92 -8.47
C GLN A 886 -18.25 -4.11 -7.66
N LEU A 887 -17.38 -4.73 -6.87
CA LEU A 887 -17.81 -5.71 -5.87
C LEU A 887 -18.26 -4.97 -4.63
N VAL A 888 -19.56 -5.04 -4.35
CA VAL A 888 -20.15 -4.34 -3.21
C VAL A 888 -19.89 -5.15 -1.94
N TYR A 889 -18.83 -4.78 -1.22
CA TYR A 889 -18.63 -5.22 0.16
C TYR A 889 -19.70 -4.59 1.07
N ARG A 890 -20.05 -5.30 2.15
CA ARG A 890 -21.11 -4.90 3.08
C ARG A 890 -20.55 -4.52 4.43
N GLU A 891 -21.38 -3.87 5.24
CA GLU A 891 -21.03 -3.50 6.59
C GLU A 891 -20.70 -4.72 7.45
N VAL A 892 -19.58 -4.64 8.17
CA VAL A 892 -19.05 -5.71 8.99
C VAL A 892 -18.42 -5.14 10.26
N ALA A 893 -18.71 -5.80 11.38
CA ALA A 893 -18.03 -5.61 12.65
C ALA A 893 -17.21 -6.88 12.95
N LEU A 894 -15.92 -6.69 13.19
CA LEU A 894 -14.97 -7.75 13.53
C LEU A 894 -14.46 -7.52 14.94
N PHE A 895 -14.27 -8.63 15.66
CA PHE A 895 -13.70 -8.64 17.00
C PHE A 895 -12.50 -9.57 17.00
N ASP A 896 -11.35 -9.04 17.38
CA ASP A 896 -10.10 -9.77 17.53
C ASP A 896 -9.69 -9.71 19.00
N LEU A 897 -9.07 -10.77 19.51
CA LEU A 897 -8.50 -10.84 20.86
C LEU A 897 -7.00 -11.11 20.78
N PHE A 898 -6.25 -10.62 21.78
CA PHE A 898 -4.84 -10.94 21.92
C PHE A 898 -4.40 -11.12 23.37
N LEU A 899 -3.31 -11.85 23.53
CA LEU A 899 -2.58 -12.09 24.76
C LEU A 899 -1.09 -12.09 24.44
N ASN A 900 -0.33 -11.25 25.14
CA ASN A 900 1.14 -11.25 25.11
C ASN A 900 1.64 -11.56 26.53
N TYR A 901 2.55 -12.53 26.65
CA TYR A 901 3.10 -12.94 27.94
C TYR A 901 4.63 -13.07 27.86
N LYS A 902 5.35 -12.35 28.71
CA LYS A 902 6.80 -12.46 28.89
C LYS A 902 7.10 -13.74 29.66
N LEU A 903 7.45 -14.81 28.95
CA LEU A 903 7.82 -16.12 29.53
C LEU A 903 9.15 -16.03 30.29
N LYS A 904 10.08 -15.23 29.74
CA LYS A 904 11.38 -14.86 30.32
C LYS A 904 11.66 -13.42 29.93
N GLU A 905 12.70 -12.83 30.51
CA GLU A 905 13.12 -11.44 30.27
C GLU A 905 13.20 -11.07 28.78
N HIS A 906 13.69 -12.00 27.94
CA HIS A 906 13.84 -11.81 26.50
C HIS A 906 13.06 -12.83 25.66
N THR A 907 12.05 -13.49 26.23
CA THR A 907 11.19 -14.44 25.51
C THR A 907 9.73 -14.09 25.72
N GLN A 908 9.02 -13.79 24.63
CA GLN A 908 7.60 -13.45 24.65
C GLN A 908 6.77 -14.48 23.87
N LEU A 909 5.67 -14.91 24.49
CA LEU A 909 4.59 -15.68 23.87
C LEU A 909 3.48 -14.71 23.46
N SER A 910 2.98 -14.83 22.23
CA SER A 910 1.88 -14.03 21.70
C SER A 910 0.80 -14.94 21.12
N VAL A 911 -0.42 -14.82 21.65
CA VAL A 911 -1.61 -15.54 21.19
C VAL A 911 -2.62 -14.54 20.66
N SER A 912 -3.18 -14.80 19.48
CA SER A 912 -4.26 -13.97 18.95
C SER A 912 -5.38 -14.81 18.34
N LEU A 913 -6.61 -14.32 18.46
CA LEU A 913 -7.80 -14.90 17.87
C LEU A 913 -8.49 -13.83 17.02
N GLN A 914 -8.29 -13.91 15.71
CA GLN A 914 -8.86 -12.97 14.75
C GLN A 914 -10.22 -13.45 14.26
N ASN A 915 -11.13 -12.51 13.96
CA ASN A 915 -12.50 -12.77 13.53
C ASN A 915 -13.23 -13.72 14.51
N LEU A 916 -13.25 -13.37 15.80
CA LEU A 916 -13.82 -14.15 16.91
C LEU A 916 -15.24 -14.67 16.63
N THR A 917 -16.06 -13.83 15.99
CA THR A 917 -17.47 -14.14 15.67
C THR A 917 -17.65 -14.95 14.38
N ASP A 918 -16.55 -15.27 13.68
CA ASP A 918 -16.48 -16.11 12.49
C ASP A 918 -17.35 -15.61 11.33
N ARG A 919 -17.25 -14.30 11.05
CA ARG A 919 -18.02 -13.61 10.00
C ARG A 919 -17.52 -14.01 8.61
N TYR A 920 -18.45 -14.33 7.71
CA TYR A 920 -18.24 -14.37 6.28
C TYR A 920 -18.39 -12.95 5.72
N TYR A 921 -17.33 -12.41 5.10
CA TYR A 921 -17.34 -11.05 4.57
C TYR A 921 -16.34 -10.84 3.43
N LEU A 922 -16.51 -9.77 2.66
CA LEU A 922 -15.51 -9.25 1.72
C LEU A 922 -14.76 -8.10 2.39
N ASP A 923 -13.43 -8.07 2.27
CA ASP A 923 -12.65 -6.91 2.69
C ASP A 923 -13.05 -5.66 1.88
N PRO A 924 -12.94 -4.45 2.46
CA PRO A 924 -13.10 -3.22 1.70
C PRO A 924 -12.20 -3.22 0.46
N LEU A 925 -12.72 -2.72 -0.67
CA LEU A 925 -11.99 -2.65 -1.95
C LEU A 925 -11.62 -4.02 -2.54
N ALA A 926 -12.28 -5.11 -2.13
CA ALA A 926 -12.16 -6.40 -2.78
C ALA A 926 -12.50 -6.27 -4.28
N GLN A 927 -11.64 -6.83 -5.14
CA GLN A 927 -11.85 -6.86 -6.58
C GLN A 927 -12.13 -8.27 -7.09
N SER A 928 -11.98 -9.31 -6.26
CA SER A 928 -12.32 -10.69 -6.55
C SER A 928 -13.38 -11.22 -5.58
N PHE A 929 -14.17 -12.24 -5.99
CA PHE A 929 -15.13 -12.91 -5.10
C PHE A 929 -14.42 -13.83 -4.07
N MET A 930 -13.33 -13.38 -3.47
CA MET A 930 -12.59 -14.13 -2.44
C MET A 930 -13.01 -13.59 -1.07
N PRO A 931 -13.83 -14.32 -0.29
CA PRO A 931 -14.21 -13.89 1.04
C PRO A 931 -12.97 -13.83 1.94
N ALA A 932 -12.95 -12.93 2.91
CA ALA A 932 -11.85 -12.80 3.86
C ALA A 932 -11.76 -14.04 4.79
N PRO A 933 -10.60 -14.26 5.44
CA PRO A 933 -10.41 -15.38 6.35
C PRO A 933 -11.44 -15.43 7.50
N GLY A 934 -11.93 -16.64 7.77
CA GLY A 934 -12.74 -16.95 8.94
C GLY A 934 -11.94 -16.85 10.24
N ARG A 935 -12.57 -17.27 11.34
CA ARG A 935 -11.93 -17.24 12.67
C ARG A 935 -10.55 -17.91 12.64
N THR A 936 -9.51 -17.23 13.10
CA THR A 936 -8.14 -17.76 13.04
C THR A 936 -7.44 -17.61 14.39
N LEU A 937 -7.00 -18.73 14.95
CA LEU A 937 -6.18 -18.79 16.16
C LEU A 937 -4.71 -18.86 15.75
N ARG A 938 -3.90 -17.95 16.27
CA ARG A 938 -2.45 -17.87 16.03
C ARG A 938 -1.71 -17.87 17.36
N VAL A 939 -0.60 -18.61 17.41
CA VAL A 939 0.33 -18.68 18.54
C VAL A 939 1.72 -18.42 18.00
N GLY A 940 2.46 -17.54 18.66
CA GLY A 940 3.80 -17.16 18.26
C GLY A 940 4.72 -17.01 19.45
N VAL A 941 6.00 -17.25 19.23
CA VAL A 941 7.07 -17.02 20.21
C VAL A 941 8.14 -16.18 19.54
N VAL A 942 8.61 -15.15 20.24
CA VAL A 942 9.82 -14.42 19.88
C VAL A 942 10.79 -14.48 21.06
N THR A 943 12.06 -14.70 20.75
CA THR A 943 13.12 -14.70 21.75
C THR A 943 14.33 -13.94 21.24
N LYS A 944 14.96 -13.14 22.10
CA LYS A 944 16.25 -12.51 21.86
C LYS A 944 17.31 -13.20 22.72
N PHE A 945 18.50 -13.41 22.18
CA PHE A 945 19.66 -14.00 22.85
C PHE A 945 20.82 -13.03 22.93
#